data_AF-A0A1S3JUV2-F1
#
_entry.id   AF-A0A1S3JUV2-F1
#
_cell.length_a   1.000
_cell.length_b   1.000
_cell.length_c   1.000
_cell.angle_alpha   90.00
_cell.angle_beta   90.00
_cell.angle_gamma   90.00
#
_symmetry.space_group_name_H-M   'P 1'
#
loop_
_entity.id
_entity.type
_entity.pdbx_description
1 polymer ?
#
loop_
_entity_poly.entity_id
_entity_poly.type
_entity_poly.pdbx_seq_one_letter_code
_entity_poly.pdbx_strand_id
1 'polypeptide(L)'
;MEVEEKKGIFHTWYDRICQTLKDGSQLQEISAAFGQQKSDEERFSFVWDLPCLHETIQVEPSLSLKSSETSTKLRKKGNQLFQKKFYAKALEAYNESVIIAPPVCDKPGESDLSLALANRSAVLFHMQEYFLCLTDIEQSLENNYPDELKYKLEERKGKCYSKLKEKGKACESFHIAKQLVEISTADSKKKQSLIQEIEKQLKQLDISSPDSEGPAADSVDDSMPMPVLSHGQSQKYLSASSALDVTTAPTLGRFPVATCDIQVGDTLVIEKPFASVLLKPYNVSHCHSCFKQLVAPIPCSECSTVRYCSQKCKQSGWLRFHQFECPYLDTIQQSGIGGMGHLALRVVLVAGYEFLLGFKELVQHKEVGDCCELDWGLDEKGQYRSDNYTTIYNLVTHSEDRAVNDLFRRTIMSVFLLKCLQKSPFFQEKDVGKSILCYFGGLILRHLQNLPCNAHEISELELDPDNVATSTTKEIGAAIYAMMSLFNHSCDPAVTRNFLGDVCIVRAIRNVTKGSEVSDNYGALCAISATPERRAKLKEQYYFICQCQPCAENWLQYDQLPNTVPIFKCGSCAAPLLLNAMSGVASKCIKCNKEQNLTAKVQVLKRSEQLFSSAMEKLLRNADAKTALPIFLSHIRLLEKLVVRPWQDYNNCQEAIKQCYSIMGNCSRV
;
A
#
# COMPACT_ATOMS: atom_id res chain seq x y z
N MET A 1 -4.39 -5.30 -11.06
CA MET A 1 -3.02 -5.40 -11.62
C MET A 1 -2.93 -5.85 -13.08
N GLU A 2 -3.97 -6.45 -13.67
CA GLU A 2 -3.94 -6.84 -15.09
C GLU A 2 -3.76 -5.62 -16.01
N VAL A 3 -3.03 -5.83 -17.10
CA VAL A 3 -2.82 -4.84 -18.16
C VAL A 3 -4.20 -4.38 -18.64
N GLU A 4 -4.57 -3.12 -18.41
CA GLU A 4 -5.80 -2.55 -18.97
C GLU A 4 -5.86 -2.90 -20.47
N GLU A 5 -6.95 -3.55 -20.87
CA GLU A 5 -7.17 -4.04 -22.21
C GLU A 5 -6.90 -2.94 -23.26
N LYS A 6 -5.75 -3.05 -23.94
CA LYS A 6 -5.42 -2.41 -25.23
C LYS A 6 -5.58 -0.87 -25.28
N LYS A 7 -5.40 -0.15 -24.18
CA LYS A 7 -5.38 1.33 -24.19
C LYS A 7 -3.99 1.84 -23.81
N GLY A 8 -3.46 2.79 -24.58
CA GLY A 8 -2.18 3.45 -24.32
C GLY A 8 -1.15 3.29 -25.44
N ILE A 9 -0.19 4.23 -25.49
CA ILE A 9 0.76 4.36 -26.61
C ILE A 9 1.72 3.15 -26.75
N PHE A 10 1.97 2.41 -25.67
CA PHE A 10 2.83 1.22 -25.70
C PHE A 10 2.29 0.13 -26.62
N HIS A 11 0.97 -0.09 -26.63
CA HIS A 11 0.36 -1.09 -27.51
C HIS A 11 0.56 -0.73 -28.98
N THR A 12 0.37 0.55 -29.32
CA THR A 12 0.64 1.06 -30.67
C THR A 12 2.10 0.88 -31.07
N TRP A 13 3.05 1.16 -30.16
CA TRP A 13 4.46 0.91 -30.42
C TRP A 13 4.76 -0.57 -30.63
N TYR A 14 4.25 -1.44 -29.76
CA TYR A 14 4.45 -2.88 -29.86
C TYR A 14 3.91 -3.44 -31.17
N ASP A 15 2.69 -3.08 -31.56
CA ASP A 15 2.07 -3.55 -32.79
C ASP A 15 2.83 -3.05 -34.03
N ARG A 16 3.29 -1.79 -34.02
CA ARG A 16 4.11 -1.23 -35.10
C ARG A 16 5.45 -1.92 -35.23
N ILE A 17 6.15 -2.20 -34.12
CA ILE A 17 7.41 -2.96 -34.13
C ILE A 17 7.15 -4.36 -34.70
N CYS A 18 6.13 -5.06 -34.22
CA CYS A 18 5.78 -6.39 -34.73
C CYS A 18 5.46 -6.37 -36.23
N GLN A 19 4.77 -5.33 -36.71
CA GLN A 19 4.44 -5.19 -38.12
C GLN A 19 5.69 -4.95 -38.97
N THR A 20 6.58 -4.04 -38.56
CA THR A 20 7.83 -3.77 -39.29
C THR A 20 8.70 -5.04 -39.41
N LEU A 21 8.79 -5.85 -38.35
CA LEU A 21 9.54 -7.12 -38.39
C LEU A 21 8.89 -8.18 -39.29
N LYS A 22 7.55 -8.17 -39.40
CA LYS A 22 6.82 -9.03 -40.34
C LYS A 22 7.04 -8.61 -41.79
N ASP A 23 6.93 -7.32 -42.07
CA ASP A 23 7.09 -6.78 -43.42
C ASP A 23 8.51 -6.99 -43.97
N GLY A 24 9.52 -6.96 -43.07
CA GLY A 24 10.90 -7.32 -43.40
C GLY A 24 11.15 -8.81 -43.62
N SER A 25 10.14 -9.68 -43.46
CA SER A 25 10.27 -11.16 -43.49
C SER A 25 11.24 -11.74 -42.43
N GLN A 26 11.56 -10.98 -41.38
CA GLN A 26 12.55 -11.35 -40.35
C GLN A 26 11.92 -11.96 -39.09
N LEU A 27 10.58 -11.92 -38.94
CA LEU A 27 9.92 -12.28 -37.69
C LEU A 27 10.26 -13.68 -37.18
N GLN A 28 10.28 -14.70 -38.06
CA GLN A 28 10.56 -16.08 -37.64
C GLN A 28 12.01 -16.26 -37.17
N GLU A 29 12.96 -15.69 -37.91
CA GLU A 29 14.38 -15.72 -37.57
C GLU A 29 14.67 -14.96 -36.27
N ILE A 30 14.11 -13.75 -36.12
CA ILE A 30 14.22 -12.94 -34.91
C ILE A 30 13.61 -13.65 -33.72
N SER A 31 12.43 -14.25 -33.87
CA SER A 31 11.77 -15.01 -32.80
C SER A 31 12.63 -16.21 -32.35
N ALA A 32 13.20 -16.95 -33.30
CA ALA A 32 14.09 -18.07 -33.00
C ALA A 32 15.38 -17.62 -32.32
N ALA A 33 16.02 -16.56 -32.81
CA ALA A 33 17.24 -16.00 -32.24
C ALA A 33 17.01 -15.38 -30.85
N PHE A 34 15.89 -14.68 -30.65
CA PHE A 34 15.49 -14.15 -29.35
C PHE A 34 15.20 -15.27 -28.34
N GLY A 35 14.55 -16.35 -28.77
CA GLY A 35 14.27 -17.51 -27.92
C GLY A 35 15.53 -18.26 -27.45
N GLN A 36 16.68 -18.03 -28.08
CA GLN A 36 17.97 -18.61 -27.67
C GLN A 36 18.70 -17.78 -26.59
N GLN A 37 18.26 -16.55 -26.31
CA GLN A 37 18.89 -15.69 -25.31
C GLN A 37 18.59 -16.20 -23.90
N LYS A 38 19.64 -16.32 -23.07
CA LYS A 38 19.55 -17.00 -21.77
C LYS A 38 19.36 -16.04 -20.61
N SER A 39 20.01 -14.87 -20.66
CA SER A 39 19.91 -13.85 -19.61
C SER A 39 19.01 -12.69 -20.00
N ASP A 40 18.56 -11.93 -18.99
CA ASP A 40 17.79 -10.71 -19.22
C ASP A 40 18.63 -9.60 -19.87
N GLU A 41 19.93 -9.53 -19.60
CA GLU A 41 20.86 -8.59 -20.26
C GLU A 41 21.04 -8.95 -21.75
N GLU A 42 21.14 -10.24 -22.09
CA GLU A 42 21.20 -10.72 -23.47
C GLU A 42 19.90 -10.46 -24.23
N ARG A 43 18.74 -10.78 -23.64
CA ARG A 43 17.42 -10.49 -24.22
C ARG A 43 17.25 -9.01 -24.49
N PHE A 44 17.63 -8.18 -23.51
CA PHE A 44 17.56 -6.73 -23.65
C PHE A 44 18.49 -6.25 -24.75
N SER A 45 19.76 -6.65 -24.75
CA SER A 45 20.73 -6.24 -25.78
C SER A 45 20.26 -6.64 -27.18
N PHE A 46 19.71 -7.85 -27.35
CA PHE A 46 19.18 -8.32 -28.62
C PHE A 46 18.06 -7.40 -29.14
N VAL A 47 17.08 -7.04 -28.29
CA VAL A 47 15.98 -6.16 -28.70
C VAL A 47 16.47 -4.73 -28.92
N TRP A 48 17.40 -4.25 -28.09
CA TRP A 48 18.01 -2.93 -28.23
C TRP A 48 18.71 -2.73 -29.58
N ASP A 49 19.27 -3.80 -30.16
CA ASP A 49 19.94 -3.72 -31.46
C ASP A 49 18.98 -3.70 -32.67
N LEU A 50 17.67 -3.81 -32.46
CA LEU A 50 16.68 -3.71 -33.52
C LEU A 50 16.45 -2.24 -33.92
N PRO A 51 16.77 -1.80 -35.16
CA PRO A 51 16.67 -0.39 -35.54
C PRO A 51 15.25 0.19 -35.44
N CYS A 52 14.24 -0.61 -35.82
CA CYS A 52 12.83 -0.21 -35.82
C CYS A 52 12.31 0.20 -34.44
N LEU A 53 12.94 -0.29 -33.36
CA LEU A 53 12.63 0.06 -31.98
C LEU A 53 12.92 1.54 -31.72
N HIS A 54 14.09 2.02 -32.18
CA HIS A 54 14.55 3.37 -31.91
C HIS A 54 13.79 4.42 -32.69
N GLU A 55 13.30 4.08 -33.88
CA GLU A 55 12.42 4.93 -34.69
C GLU A 55 11.00 5.01 -34.09
N THR A 56 10.51 3.89 -33.56
CA THR A 56 9.13 3.77 -33.08
C THR A 56 8.93 4.35 -31.68
N ILE A 57 9.82 4.02 -30.73
CA ILE A 57 9.68 4.44 -29.33
C ILE A 57 10.36 5.80 -29.14
N GLN A 58 9.58 6.87 -29.22
CA GLN A 58 10.00 8.23 -28.87
C GLN A 58 9.35 8.63 -27.55
N VAL A 59 10.17 9.01 -26.57
CA VAL A 59 9.72 9.43 -25.24
C VAL A 59 9.97 10.92 -25.11
N GLU A 60 8.93 11.70 -24.83
CA GLU A 60 9.04 13.14 -24.58
C GLU A 60 8.51 13.50 -23.19
N PRO A 61 9.03 14.56 -22.54
CA PRO A 61 8.49 15.03 -21.27
C PRO A 61 7.01 15.40 -21.38
N SER A 62 6.22 15.00 -20.40
CA SER A 62 4.77 15.21 -20.31
C SER A 62 4.40 15.74 -18.93
N LEU A 63 5.02 16.85 -18.51
CA LEU A 63 4.82 17.41 -17.18
C LEU A 63 3.54 18.24 -17.12
N SER A 64 2.63 17.91 -16.21
CA SER A 64 1.52 18.79 -15.86
C SER A 64 2.04 20.04 -15.13
N LEU A 65 1.98 21.20 -15.80
CA LEU A 65 2.59 22.45 -15.35
C LEU A 65 1.75 23.19 -14.28
N LYS A 66 2.46 23.99 -13.48
CA LYS A 66 1.90 24.92 -12.49
C LYS A 66 1.53 26.26 -13.14
N SER A 67 0.56 26.97 -12.56
CA SER A 67 0.07 28.26 -13.08
C SER A 67 -0.34 29.22 -11.97
N SER A 68 0.32 30.38 -11.94
CA SER A 68 -0.02 31.50 -11.05
C SER A 68 -1.46 31.98 -11.26
N GLU A 69 -1.88 32.17 -12.51
CA GLU A 69 -3.23 32.61 -12.86
C GLU A 69 -4.30 31.64 -12.35
N THR A 70 -4.11 30.34 -12.61
CA THR A 70 -5.07 29.30 -12.19
C THR A 70 -5.10 29.19 -10.66
N SER A 71 -3.94 29.26 -10.00
CA SER A 71 -3.86 29.24 -8.54
C SER A 71 -4.64 30.40 -7.93
N THR A 72 -4.41 31.63 -8.40
CA THR A 72 -5.11 32.81 -7.89
C THR A 72 -6.62 32.75 -8.16
N LYS A 73 -7.07 32.22 -9.31
CA LYS A 73 -8.49 32.00 -9.59
C LYS A 73 -9.14 31.03 -8.60
N LEU A 74 -8.48 29.91 -8.32
CA LEU A 74 -8.95 28.90 -7.38
C LEU A 74 -8.96 29.42 -5.94
N ARG A 75 -7.92 30.17 -5.53
CA ARG A 75 -7.87 30.85 -4.23
C ARG A 75 -9.02 31.83 -4.05
N LYS A 76 -9.33 32.64 -5.07
CA LYS A 76 -10.48 33.56 -5.06
C LYS A 76 -11.81 32.81 -4.94
N LYS A 77 -11.97 31.68 -5.62
CA LYS A 77 -13.13 30.78 -5.46
C LYS A 77 -13.22 30.25 -4.02
N GLY A 78 -12.10 29.81 -3.45
CA GLY A 78 -12.00 29.39 -2.05
C GLY A 78 -12.44 30.50 -1.08
N ASN A 79 -12.01 31.75 -1.31
CA ASN A 79 -12.40 32.91 -0.50
C ASN A 79 -13.93 33.10 -0.48
N GLN A 80 -14.57 33.02 -1.65
CA GLN A 80 -16.04 33.15 -1.77
C GLN A 80 -16.78 32.04 -1.01
N LEU A 81 -16.28 30.80 -1.09
CA LEU A 81 -16.86 29.66 -0.39
C LEU A 81 -16.65 29.76 1.14
N PHE A 82 -15.47 30.20 1.56
CA PHE A 82 -15.12 30.42 2.95
C PHE A 82 -16.02 31.48 3.60
N GLN A 83 -16.26 32.61 2.92
CA GLN A 83 -17.17 33.66 3.40
C GLN A 83 -18.60 33.15 3.60
N LYS A 84 -19.03 32.19 2.76
CA LYS A 84 -20.32 31.49 2.87
C LYS A 84 -20.32 30.36 3.91
N LYS A 85 -19.22 30.14 4.62
CA LYS A 85 -19.00 29.04 5.59
C LYS A 85 -19.12 27.63 4.99
N PHE A 86 -18.93 27.49 3.67
CA PHE A 86 -18.86 26.18 3.00
C PHE A 86 -17.44 25.63 3.10
N TYR A 87 -17.02 25.25 4.31
CA TYR A 87 -15.62 24.92 4.61
C TYR A 87 -15.07 23.74 3.80
N ALA A 88 -15.81 22.63 3.66
CA ALA A 88 -15.35 21.48 2.85
C ALA A 88 -15.05 21.87 1.39
N LYS A 89 -15.99 22.56 0.73
CA LYS A 89 -15.80 23.06 -0.65
C LYS A 89 -14.71 24.13 -0.74
N ALA A 90 -14.55 24.94 0.29
CA ALA A 90 -13.47 25.92 0.35
C ALA A 90 -12.10 25.23 0.46
N LEU A 91 -11.99 24.17 1.26
CA LEU A 91 -10.78 23.36 1.39
C LEU A 91 -10.40 22.71 0.06
N GLU A 92 -11.35 22.12 -0.67
CA GLU A 92 -11.11 21.59 -2.03
C GLU A 92 -10.54 22.67 -2.96
N ALA A 93 -11.15 23.85 -3.00
CA ALA A 93 -10.68 24.95 -3.85
C ALA A 93 -9.29 25.45 -3.46
N TYR A 94 -8.98 25.53 -2.16
CA TYR A 94 -7.65 25.92 -1.69
C TYR A 94 -6.61 24.82 -1.92
N ASN A 95 -6.97 23.53 -1.81
CA ASN A 95 -6.10 22.41 -2.13
C ASN A 95 -5.61 22.49 -3.58
N GLU A 96 -6.54 22.66 -4.52
CA GLU A 96 -6.19 22.80 -5.94
C GLU A 96 -5.36 24.07 -6.20
N SER A 97 -5.64 25.18 -5.49
CA SER A 97 -4.81 26.39 -5.56
C SER A 97 -3.37 26.15 -5.09
N VAL A 98 -3.18 25.46 -3.96
CA VAL A 98 -1.85 25.09 -3.45
C VAL A 98 -1.13 24.17 -4.44
N ILE A 99 -1.82 23.15 -4.98
CA ILE A 99 -1.24 22.18 -5.92
C ILE A 99 -0.71 22.85 -7.19
N ILE A 100 -1.49 23.75 -7.77
CA ILE A 100 -1.14 24.39 -9.04
C ILE A 100 -0.27 25.64 -8.87
N ALA A 101 -0.04 26.11 -7.65
CA ALA A 101 0.82 27.26 -7.40
C ALA A 101 2.27 26.95 -7.84
N PRO A 102 2.90 27.83 -8.64
CA PRO A 102 4.33 27.78 -8.90
C PRO A 102 5.14 27.84 -7.60
N PRO A 103 6.37 27.29 -7.59
CA PRO A 103 7.30 27.52 -6.49
C PRO A 103 7.62 29.01 -6.36
N VAL A 104 8.08 29.41 -5.17
CA VAL A 104 8.32 30.81 -4.78
C VAL A 104 9.20 31.55 -5.80
N CYS A 105 8.76 32.74 -6.21
CA CYS A 105 9.61 33.72 -6.88
C CYS A 105 10.35 34.58 -5.83
N ASP A 106 11.53 35.10 -6.16
CA ASP A 106 12.40 35.85 -5.24
C ASP A 106 11.81 37.18 -4.70
N LYS A 107 10.58 37.54 -5.08
CA LYS A 107 9.91 38.77 -4.64
C LYS A 107 8.96 38.51 -3.46
N PRO A 108 9.20 39.13 -2.28
CA PRO A 108 8.29 39.04 -1.14
C PRO A 108 6.86 39.46 -1.49
N GLY A 109 5.88 38.65 -1.09
CA GLY A 109 4.46 38.94 -1.26
C GLY A 109 3.84 38.63 -2.64
N GLU A 110 4.63 38.15 -3.60
CA GLU A 110 4.16 37.69 -4.92
C GLU A 110 3.99 36.15 -5.00
N SER A 111 4.26 35.43 -3.92
CA SER A 111 4.13 33.97 -3.85
C SER A 111 2.67 33.53 -3.74
N ASP A 112 2.10 33.04 -4.84
CA ASP A 112 0.75 32.44 -4.85
C ASP A 112 0.66 31.25 -3.88
N LEU A 113 1.74 30.50 -3.73
CA LEU A 113 1.80 29.35 -2.83
C LEU A 113 1.61 29.77 -1.37
N SER A 114 2.36 30.78 -0.89
CA SER A 114 2.22 31.23 0.50
C SER A 114 0.83 31.83 0.76
N LEU A 115 0.28 32.61 -0.18
CA LEU A 115 -1.08 33.12 -0.08
C LEU A 115 -2.12 31.98 -0.02
N ALA A 116 -1.97 30.96 -0.87
CA ALA A 116 -2.88 29.81 -0.88
C ALA A 116 -2.82 29.00 0.43
N LEU A 117 -1.61 28.74 0.97
CA LEU A 117 -1.41 28.07 2.25
C LEU A 117 -1.98 28.88 3.44
N ALA A 118 -1.75 30.19 3.46
CA ALA A 118 -2.34 31.10 4.46
C ALA A 118 -3.87 31.11 4.44
N ASN A 119 -4.47 30.98 3.25
CA ASN A 119 -5.91 30.86 3.08
C ASN A 119 -6.43 29.48 3.48
N ARG A 120 -5.72 28.40 3.11
CA ARG A 120 -6.09 27.02 3.46
C ARG A 120 -6.03 26.76 4.97
N SER A 121 -4.99 27.23 5.65
CA SER A 121 -4.88 27.16 7.12
C SER A 121 -6.07 27.81 7.84
N ALA A 122 -6.69 28.85 7.26
CA ALA A 122 -7.90 29.44 7.84
C ALA A 122 -9.06 28.43 7.86
N VAL A 123 -9.26 27.69 6.78
CA VAL A 123 -10.31 26.65 6.68
C VAL A 123 -10.01 25.49 7.61
N LEU A 124 -8.75 25.02 7.61
CA LEU A 124 -8.31 23.92 8.47
C LEU A 124 -8.56 24.24 9.94
N PHE A 125 -8.29 25.46 10.39
CA PHE A 125 -8.63 25.91 11.74
C PHE A 125 -10.13 25.79 12.04
N HIS A 126 -11.00 26.20 11.12
CA HIS A 126 -12.46 26.10 11.29
C HIS A 126 -12.97 24.65 11.23
N MET A 127 -12.26 23.77 10.53
CA MET A 127 -12.52 22.33 10.49
C MET A 127 -11.90 21.58 11.68
N GLN A 128 -11.23 22.29 12.60
CA GLN A 128 -10.54 21.74 13.78
C GLN A 128 -9.32 20.86 13.45
N GLU A 129 -8.79 20.99 12.22
CA GLU A 129 -7.56 20.35 11.75
C GLU A 129 -6.33 21.15 12.20
N TYR A 130 -6.12 21.25 13.52
CA TYR A 130 -5.15 22.20 14.09
C TYR A 130 -3.70 21.89 13.70
N PHE A 131 -3.30 20.61 13.59
CA PHE A 131 -1.95 20.24 13.16
C PHE A 131 -1.68 20.56 11.69
N LEU A 132 -2.64 20.27 10.80
CA LEU A 132 -2.55 20.64 9.39
C LEU A 132 -2.55 22.16 9.22
N CYS A 133 -3.34 22.88 10.04
CA CYS A 133 -3.33 24.34 10.08
C CYS A 133 -1.94 24.90 10.45
N LEU A 134 -1.30 24.35 11.49
CA LEU A 134 0.06 24.74 11.89
C LEU A 134 1.08 24.47 10.77
N THR A 135 0.98 23.30 10.14
CA THR A 135 1.85 22.90 9.02
C THR A 135 1.73 23.85 7.81
N ASP A 136 0.51 24.31 7.50
CA ASP A 136 0.28 25.30 6.43
C ASP A 136 0.77 26.70 6.82
N ILE A 137 0.65 27.09 8.09
CA ILE A 137 1.18 28.38 8.59
C ILE A 137 2.69 28.41 8.44
N GLU A 138 3.38 27.37 8.89
CA GLU A 138 4.85 27.26 8.81
C GLU A 138 5.33 27.29 7.36
N GLN A 139 4.76 26.45 6.49
CA GLN A 139 5.10 26.47 5.06
C GLN A 139 4.77 27.83 4.42
N SER A 140 3.66 28.48 4.79
CA SER A 140 3.35 29.81 4.27
C SER A 140 4.44 30.82 4.63
N LEU A 141 4.87 30.85 5.90
CA LEU A 141 5.90 31.77 6.38
C LEU A 141 7.27 31.53 5.73
N GLU A 142 7.66 30.26 5.53
CA GLU A 142 8.88 29.85 4.83
C GLU A 142 8.87 30.25 3.34
N ASN A 143 7.69 30.39 2.73
CA ASN A 143 7.52 30.68 1.31
C ASN A 143 7.24 32.17 1.02
N ASN A 144 7.89 33.07 1.76
CA ASN A 144 7.84 34.53 1.58
C ASN A 144 6.44 35.16 1.70
N TYR A 145 5.69 34.78 2.74
CA TYR A 145 4.41 35.44 3.06
C TYR A 145 4.59 36.94 3.37
N PRO A 146 3.67 37.84 2.93
CA PRO A 146 3.80 39.28 3.16
C PRO A 146 3.98 39.65 4.63
N ASP A 147 5.01 40.44 4.94
CA ASP A 147 5.39 40.83 6.30
C ASP A 147 4.24 41.53 7.04
N GLU A 148 3.54 42.43 6.36
CA GLU A 148 2.41 43.19 6.90
C GLU A 148 1.19 42.34 7.24
N LEU A 149 1.17 41.07 6.79
CA LEU A 149 0.10 40.11 7.07
C LEU A 149 0.51 38.99 8.03
N LYS A 150 1.81 38.83 8.35
CA LYS A 150 2.31 37.72 9.19
C LYS A 150 1.64 37.64 10.56
N TYR A 151 1.24 38.78 11.14
CA TYR A 151 0.51 38.83 12.41
C TYR A 151 -0.77 37.97 12.41
N LYS A 152 -1.45 37.83 11.27
CA LYS A 152 -2.67 37.01 11.14
C LYS A 152 -2.39 35.51 11.27
N LEU A 153 -1.24 35.07 10.74
CA LEU A 153 -0.83 33.67 10.81
C LEU A 153 -0.35 33.33 12.21
N GLU A 154 0.44 34.21 12.84
CA GLU A 154 0.92 34.00 14.21
C GLU A 154 -0.23 34.02 15.24
N GLU A 155 -1.24 34.89 15.07
CA GLU A 155 -2.44 34.85 15.90
C GLU A 155 -3.20 33.51 15.73
N ARG A 156 -3.31 33.01 14.49
CA ARG A 156 -3.93 31.70 14.23
C ARG A 156 -3.10 30.56 14.82
N LYS A 157 -1.77 30.64 14.74
CA LYS A 157 -0.81 29.69 15.32
C LYS A 157 -1.00 29.59 16.84
N GLY A 158 -1.09 30.74 17.52
CA GLY A 158 -1.39 30.82 18.94
C GLY A 158 -2.74 30.19 19.30
N LYS A 159 -3.79 30.44 18.50
CA LYS A 159 -5.11 29.80 18.67
C LYS A 159 -5.06 28.29 18.48
N CYS A 160 -4.31 27.78 17.50
CA CYS A 160 -4.11 26.34 17.32
C CYS A 160 -3.47 25.71 18.56
N TYR A 161 -2.33 26.26 19.03
CA TYR A 161 -1.66 25.73 20.22
C TYR A 161 -2.54 25.80 21.47
N SER A 162 -3.34 26.86 21.62
CA SER A 162 -4.33 26.95 22.70
C SER A 162 -5.37 25.81 22.64
N LYS A 163 -5.85 25.45 21.44
CA LYS A 163 -6.77 24.31 21.23
C LYS A 163 -6.11 22.96 21.48
N LEU A 164 -4.82 22.84 21.18
CA LEU A 164 -3.99 21.66 21.44
C LEU A 164 -3.50 21.57 22.89
N LYS A 165 -3.82 22.56 23.74
CA LYS A 165 -3.38 22.68 25.13
C LYS A 165 -1.86 22.82 25.30
N GLU A 166 -1.16 23.29 24.28
CA GLU A 166 0.26 23.65 24.32
C GLU A 166 0.41 25.14 24.69
N LYS A 167 0.24 25.47 25.98
CA LYS A 167 0.07 26.87 26.40
C LYS A 167 1.33 27.70 26.22
N GLY A 168 2.50 27.11 26.44
CA GLY A 168 3.79 27.78 26.22
C GLY A 168 3.94 28.30 24.78
N LYS A 169 3.72 27.42 23.79
CA LYS A 169 3.79 27.79 22.37
C LYS A 169 2.68 28.74 21.95
N ALA A 170 1.49 28.61 22.53
CA ALA A 170 0.39 29.55 22.30
C ALA A 170 0.77 30.96 22.75
N CYS A 171 1.33 31.09 23.95
CA CYS A 171 1.80 32.34 24.52
C CYS A 171 2.88 32.99 23.64
N GLU A 172 3.89 32.21 23.23
CA GLU A 172 4.95 32.67 22.33
C GLU A 172 4.38 33.23 21.01
N SER A 173 3.52 32.46 20.34
CA SER A 173 2.91 32.86 19.07
C SER A 173 2.08 34.15 19.19
N PHE A 174 1.34 34.31 20.29
CA PHE A 174 0.57 35.54 20.53
C PHE A 174 1.46 36.77 20.79
N HIS A 175 2.60 36.60 21.48
CA HIS A 175 3.57 37.70 21.65
C HIS A 175 4.18 38.12 20.31
N ILE A 176 4.57 37.14 19.48
CA ILE A 176 5.07 37.40 18.12
C ILE A 176 3.99 38.12 17.30
N ALA A 177 2.74 37.63 17.32
CA ALA A 177 1.62 38.26 16.63
C ALA A 177 1.44 39.72 17.05
N LYS A 178 1.51 40.03 18.35
CA LYS A 178 1.40 41.40 18.88
C LYS A 178 2.51 42.31 18.35
N GLN A 179 3.76 41.84 18.29
CA GLN A 179 4.87 42.62 17.72
C GLN A 179 4.66 42.89 16.22
N LEU A 180 4.19 41.89 15.47
CA LEU A 180 3.97 42.01 14.03
C LEU A 180 2.78 42.92 13.66
N VAL A 181 1.83 43.19 14.57
CA VAL A 181 0.75 44.16 14.33
C VAL A 181 1.31 45.56 14.04
N GLU A 182 2.45 45.91 14.63
CA GLU A 182 3.10 47.21 14.38
C GLU A 182 3.57 47.36 12.93
N ILE A 183 3.97 46.27 12.29
CA ILE A 183 4.40 46.20 10.88
C ILE A 183 3.21 46.24 9.91
N SER A 184 1.99 45.94 10.39
CA SER A 184 0.80 45.90 9.54
C SER A 184 0.43 47.26 8.94
N THR A 185 -0.24 47.23 7.79
CA THR A 185 -0.77 48.41 7.07
C THR A 185 -2.10 48.93 7.65
N ALA A 186 -2.57 48.38 8.77
CA ALA A 186 -3.81 48.80 9.42
C ALA A 186 -3.69 50.20 10.06
N ASP A 187 -4.79 50.94 10.15
CA ASP A 187 -4.82 52.23 10.85
C ASP A 187 -4.59 52.08 12.37
N SER A 188 -4.20 53.16 13.04
CA SER A 188 -3.84 53.14 14.47
C SER A 188 -4.97 52.62 15.38
N LYS A 189 -6.24 52.92 15.04
CA LYS A 189 -7.40 52.46 15.81
C LYS A 189 -7.58 50.95 15.65
N LYS A 190 -7.38 50.43 14.43
CA LYS A 190 -7.43 49.00 14.15
C LYS A 190 -6.27 48.25 14.79
N LYS A 191 -5.04 48.80 14.79
CA LYS A 191 -3.89 48.21 15.49
C LYS A 191 -4.16 48.05 16.98
N GLN A 192 -4.65 49.10 17.64
CA GLN A 192 -5.04 49.05 19.07
C GLN A 192 -6.10 47.97 19.34
N SER A 193 -7.13 47.88 18.49
CA SER A 193 -8.16 46.85 18.62
C SER A 193 -7.62 45.42 18.48
N LEU A 194 -6.67 45.19 17.56
CA LEU A 194 -6.03 43.89 17.37
C LEU A 194 -5.17 43.52 18.58
N ILE A 195 -4.37 44.45 19.09
CA ILE A 195 -3.53 44.25 20.28
C ILE A 195 -4.39 43.91 21.50
N GLN A 196 -5.50 44.62 21.71
CA GLN A 196 -6.43 44.35 22.82
C GLN A 196 -7.04 42.95 22.74
N GLU A 197 -7.37 42.47 21.55
CA GLU A 197 -7.91 41.11 21.37
C GLU A 197 -6.85 40.04 21.63
N ILE A 198 -5.61 40.24 21.18
CA ILE A 198 -4.48 39.34 21.47
C ILE A 198 -4.19 39.32 22.99
N GLU A 199 -4.22 40.48 23.66
CA GLU A 199 -4.06 40.56 25.11
C GLU A 199 -5.17 39.84 25.87
N LYS A 200 -6.40 39.88 25.36
CA LYS A 200 -7.51 39.11 25.92
C LYS A 200 -7.27 37.61 25.77
N GLN A 201 -6.77 37.15 24.62
CA GLN A 201 -6.41 35.75 24.40
C GLN A 201 -5.26 35.32 25.33
N LEU A 202 -4.23 36.15 25.51
CA LEU A 202 -3.14 35.92 26.46
C LEU A 202 -3.65 35.81 27.91
N LYS A 203 -4.58 36.69 28.34
CA LYS A 203 -5.17 36.62 29.69
C LYS A 203 -6.01 35.36 29.92
N GLN A 204 -6.56 34.77 28.85
CA GLN A 204 -7.33 33.52 28.91
C GLN A 204 -6.42 32.29 29.01
N LEU A 205 -5.13 32.42 28.68
CA LEU A 205 -4.14 31.36 28.89
C LEU A 205 -3.69 31.40 30.35
N ASP A 206 -4.20 30.46 31.17
CA ASP A 206 -3.64 30.23 32.49
C ASP A 206 -2.31 29.47 32.38
N ILE A 207 -1.19 30.21 32.35
CA ILE A 207 0.18 29.68 32.23
C ILE A 207 0.70 29.12 33.58
N SER A 208 -0.03 29.34 34.68
CA SER A 208 0.38 28.88 36.02
C SER A 208 0.19 27.37 36.25
N SER A 209 -0.64 26.73 35.41
CA SER A 209 -0.81 25.28 35.40
C SER A 209 0.09 24.64 34.33
N PRO A 210 0.83 23.55 34.66
CA PRO A 210 1.73 22.89 33.72
C PRO A 210 0.98 22.47 32.44
N ASP A 211 1.70 22.48 31.32
CA ASP A 211 1.18 21.90 30.08
C ASP A 211 0.74 20.46 30.37
N SER A 212 -0.55 20.17 30.16
CA SER A 212 -0.96 18.78 30.04
C SER A 212 -0.28 18.21 28.82
N GLU A 213 0.26 16.98 28.86
CA GLU A 213 0.67 16.27 27.65
C GLU A 213 -0.51 16.28 26.67
N GLY A 214 -0.48 17.23 25.73
CA GLY A 214 -1.38 17.25 24.60
C GLY A 214 -1.11 16.00 23.77
N PRO A 215 -2.07 15.57 22.94
CA PRO A 215 -1.74 14.56 21.95
C PRO A 215 -0.51 15.06 21.17
N ALA A 216 0.56 14.25 21.14
CA ALA A 216 1.76 14.57 20.38
C ALA A 216 1.39 14.93 18.94
N ALA A 217 2.21 15.72 18.25
CA ALA A 217 1.99 16.04 16.83
C ALA A 217 1.87 14.79 15.93
N ASP A 218 2.39 13.66 16.40
CA ASP A 218 2.27 12.34 15.76
C ASP A 218 1.01 11.53 16.16
N SER A 219 0.22 11.98 17.14
CA SER A 219 -0.88 11.21 17.74
C SER A 219 -2.29 11.72 17.41
N VAL A 220 -2.44 12.64 16.46
CA VAL A 220 -3.75 13.06 15.91
C VAL A 220 -3.85 12.68 14.43
N ASP A 221 -3.14 11.62 14.05
CA ASP A 221 -3.58 10.85 12.91
C ASP A 221 -4.84 10.08 13.34
N ASP A 222 -5.99 10.39 12.72
CA ASP A 222 -7.22 9.59 12.84
C ASP A 222 -6.99 8.14 12.34
N SER A 223 -5.80 7.84 11.79
CA SER A 223 -5.35 6.49 11.50
C SER A 223 -5.25 5.63 12.76
N MET A 224 -5.78 4.41 12.68
CA MET A 224 -5.58 3.38 13.68
C MET A 224 -4.08 3.19 13.98
N PRO A 225 -3.69 3.04 15.27
CA PRO A 225 -2.29 2.82 15.61
C PRO A 225 -1.77 1.57 14.90
N MET A 226 -0.52 1.62 14.45
CA MET A 226 0.15 0.46 13.87
C MET A 226 0.06 -0.71 14.87
N PRO A 227 -0.35 -1.92 14.44
CA PRO A 227 -0.39 -3.08 15.32
C PRO A 227 1.02 -3.49 15.76
N VAL A 228 1.09 -4.44 16.68
CA VAL A 228 2.35 -5.05 17.16
C VAL A 228 2.38 -6.51 16.77
N LEU A 229 3.57 -7.04 16.45
CA LEU A 229 3.79 -8.46 16.19
C LEU A 229 3.48 -9.29 17.46
N SER A 230 2.58 -10.27 17.34
CA SER A 230 2.01 -10.96 18.51
C SER A 230 3.01 -11.76 19.33
N HIS A 231 4.10 -12.25 18.74
CA HIS A 231 5.13 -13.04 19.44
C HIS A 231 6.48 -12.31 19.51
N GLY A 232 6.49 -11.00 19.27
CA GLY A 232 7.72 -10.21 19.14
C GLY A 232 8.36 -10.37 17.76
N GLN A 233 9.36 -9.53 17.49
CA GLN A 233 10.04 -9.47 16.20
C GLN A 233 11.04 -10.62 16.03
N SER A 234 11.08 -11.24 14.86
CA SER A 234 12.11 -12.22 14.49
C SER A 234 13.47 -11.54 14.30
N GLN A 235 14.54 -12.19 14.75
CA GLN A 235 15.92 -11.69 14.58
C GLN A 235 16.44 -11.86 13.14
N LYS A 236 15.88 -12.81 12.38
CA LYS A 236 16.27 -13.11 10.99
C LYS A 236 15.41 -12.34 10.00
N TYR A 237 14.09 -12.54 10.01
CA TYR A 237 13.13 -11.80 9.18
C TYR A 237 12.55 -10.61 9.95
N LEU A 238 13.06 -9.40 9.70
CA LEU A 238 12.79 -8.26 10.57
C LEU A 238 11.37 -7.70 10.46
N SER A 239 10.66 -7.95 9.36
CA SER A 239 9.24 -7.56 9.21
C SER A 239 8.27 -8.59 9.80
N ALA A 240 8.77 -9.76 10.24
CA ALA A 240 7.96 -10.87 10.71
C ALA A 240 8.05 -11.08 12.23
N SER A 241 7.02 -11.74 12.75
CA SER A 241 6.95 -12.28 14.09
C SER A 241 7.94 -13.43 14.27
N SER A 242 8.50 -13.62 15.47
CA SER A 242 9.33 -14.80 15.77
C SER A 242 8.56 -16.12 15.70
N ALA A 243 7.23 -16.06 15.56
CA ALA A 243 6.37 -17.20 15.25
C ALA A 243 6.57 -17.76 13.82
N LEU A 244 7.32 -17.06 12.96
CA LEU A 244 7.62 -17.47 11.60
C LEU A 244 9.13 -17.70 11.39
N ASP A 245 9.45 -18.74 10.64
CA ASP A 245 10.74 -18.93 9.96
C ASP A 245 10.46 -19.30 8.50
N VAL A 246 11.47 -19.32 7.64
CA VAL A 246 11.34 -19.71 6.22
C VAL A 246 12.21 -20.93 5.95
N THR A 247 11.62 -21.91 5.28
CA THR A 247 12.31 -23.12 4.83
C THR A 247 12.16 -23.27 3.31
N THR A 248 12.77 -24.32 2.75
CA THR A 248 12.59 -24.70 1.34
C THR A 248 12.11 -26.14 1.19
N ALA A 249 11.43 -26.41 0.08
CA ALA A 249 11.21 -27.78 -0.40
C ALA A 249 11.31 -27.83 -1.93
N PRO A 250 11.77 -28.96 -2.51
CA PRO A 250 12.03 -29.05 -3.96
C PRO A 250 10.86 -28.64 -4.87
N THR A 251 9.62 -28.90 -4.45
CA THR A 251 8.42 -28.62 -5.25
C THR A 251 7.68 -27.34 -4.84
N LEU A 252 8.03 -26.75 -3.70
CA LEU A 252 7.35 -25.58 -3.13
C LEU A 252 8.24 -24.33 -3.12
N GLY A 253 9.54 -24.47 -3.41
CA GLY A 253 10.51 -23.40 -3.24
C GLY A 253 10.56 -22.96 -1.77
N ARG A 254 10.72 -21.66 -1.54
CA ARG A 254 10.75 -21.02 -0.22
C ARG A 254 9.35 -20.77 0.32
N PHE A 255 9.11 -21.06 1.60
CA PHE A 255 7.83 -20.75 2.27
C PHE A 255 7.97 -20.59 3.79
N PRO A 256 7.10 -19.78 4.42
CA PRO A 256 7.10 -19.61 5.86
C PRO A 256 6.48 -20.82 6.57
N VAL A 257 7.08 -21.19 7.70
CA VAL A 257 6.63 -22.23 8.62
C VAL A 257 6.46 -21.67 10.03
N ALA A 258 5.49 -22.23 10.75
CA ALA A 258 5.21 -21.82 12.12
C ALA A 258 6.28 -22.37 13.09
N THR A 259 6.93 -21.52 13.88
CA THR A 259 7.92 -21.94 14.90
C THR A 259 7.27 -22.32 16.24
N CYS A 260 6.03 -21.86 16.45
CA CYS A 260 5.15 -22.18 17.56
C CYS A 260 3.70 -22.36 17.05
N ASP A 261 2.77 -22.73 17.92
CA ASP A 261 1.35 -22.72 17.57
C ASP A 261 0.88 -21.27 17.39
N ILE A 262 0.31 -20.97 16.23
CA ILE A 262 -0.24 -19.65 15.88
C ILE A 262 -1.76 -19.69 16.07
N GLN A 263 -2.30 -18.68 16.74
CA GLN A 263 -3.74 -18.56 16.98
C GLN A 263 -4.40 -17.57 16.03
N VAL A 264 -5.69 -17.77 15.76
CA VAL A 264 -6.48 -16.78 15.01
C VAL A 264 -6.38 -15.40 15.67
N GLY A 265 -6.10 -14.38 14.86
CA GLY A 265 -5.91 -12.99 15.25
C GLY A 265 -4.46 -12.57 15.48
N ASP A 266 -3.52 -13.50 15.53
CA ASP A 266 -2.10 -13.17 15.67
C ASP A 266 -1.62 -12.32 14.49
N THR A 267 -0.90 -11.23 14.80
CA THR A 267 -0.24 -10.38 13.80
C THR A 267 1.16 -10.93 13.54
N LEU A 268 1.36 -11.42 12.31
CA LEU A 268 2.52 -12.21 11.93
C LEU A 268 3.54 -11.42 11.09
N VAL A 269 3.09 -10.47 10.28
CA VAL A 269 3.98 -9.62 9.47
C VAL A 269 3.44 -8.18 9.51
N ILE A 270 4.37 -7.23 9.65
CA ILE A 270 4.13 -5.80 9.45
C ILE A 270 5.26 -5.32 8.54
N GLU A 271 4.94 -5.09 7.27
CA GLU A 271 5.95 -4.89 6.25
C GLU A 271 5.72 -3.62 5.44
N LYS A 272 6.75 -2.77 5.38
CA LYS A 272 6.82 -1.67 4.43
C LYS A 272 7.36 -2.21 3.09
N PRO A 273 6.80 -1.80 1.94
CA PRO A 273 7.25 -2.35 0.67
C PRO A 273 8.63 -1.81 0.33
N PHE A 274 9.39 -2.60 -0.42
CA PHE A 274 10.63 -2.12 -1.02
C PHE A 274 10.31 -0.96 -1.99
N ALA A 275 9.36 -1.20 -2.89
CA ALA A 275 8.83 -0.21 -3.83
C ALA A 275 7.31 -0.35 -3.97
N SER A 276 6.64 0.77 -4.24
CA SER A 276 5.19 0.85 -4.45
C SER A 276 4.85 1.92 -5.48
N VAL A 277 3.73 1.74 -6.19
CA VAL A 277 3.15 2.71 -7.13
C VAL A 277 1.66 2.92 -6.86
N LEU A 278 1.24 4.18 -6.84
CA LEU A 278 -0.16 4.57 -6.71
C LEU A 278 -0.82 4.48 -8.10
N LEU A 279 -2.02 3.92 -8.17
CA LEU A 279 -2.74 3.85 -9.43
C LEU A 279 -3.33 5.22 -9.80
N LYS A 280 -3.34 5.52 -11.10
CA LYS A 280 -3.73 6.81 -11.67
C LYS A 280 -5.06 7.39 -11.13
N PRO A 281 -6.15 6.60 -10.96
CA PRO A 281 -7.41 7.13 -10.43
C PRO A 281 -7.26 7.77 -9.04
N TYR A 282 -6.28 7.32 -8.26
CA TYR A 282 -6.03 7.75 -6.89
C TYR A 282 -4.98 8.84 -6.78
N ASN A 283 -4.35 9.26 -7.90
CA ASN A 283 -3.40 10.38 -7.93
C ASN A 283 -4.00 11.64 -7.28
N VAL A 284 -5.33 11.82 -7.33
CA VAL A 284 -5.97 13.01 -6.78
C VAL A 284 -6.26 12.97 -5.28
N SER A 285 -6.45 11.77 -4.74
CA SER A 285 -6.98 11.54 -3.40
C SER A 285 -5.94 11.03 -2.41
N HIS A 286 -4.83 10.44 -2.88
CA HIS A 286 -3.87 9.75 -2.02
C HIS A 286 -2.44 10.29 -2.14
N CYS A 287 -1.69 10.15 -1.05
CA CYS A 287 -0.27 10.45 -1.01
C CYS A 287 0.48 9.50 -1.94
N HIS A 288 1.35 10.03 -2.82
CA HIS A 288 2.11 9.18 -3.75
C HIS A 288 3.24 8.38 -3.09
N SER A 289 3.58 8.67 -1.82
CA SER A 289 4.66 7.98 -1.10
C SER A 289 4.17 6.92 -0.12
N CYS A 290 3.01 7.11 0.52
CA CYS A 290 2.51 6.19 1.55
C CYS A 290 1.04 5.82 1.37
N PHE A 291 0.39 6.30 0.32
CA PHE A 291 -0.99 5.99 -0.07
C PHE A 291 -2.03 6.33 0.99
N LYS A 292 -1.69 7.15 1.97
CA LYS A 292 -2.68 7.75 2.89
C LYS A 292 -3.58 8.73 2.12
N GLN A 293 -4.88 8.68 2.38
CA GLN A 293 -5.84 9.66 1.85
C GLN A 293 -5.47 11.08 2.32
N LEU A 294 -5.65 12.06 1.44
CA LEU A 294 -5.19 13.43 1.64
C LEU A 294 -6.32 14.36 2.10
N VAL A 295 -6.05 15.10 3.18
CA VAL A 295 -6.90 16.20 3.65
C VAL A 295 -6.37 17.55 3.14
N ALA A 296 -5.08 17.82 3.39
CA ALA A 296 -4.37 19.03 2.96
C ALA A 296 -3.05 18.65 2.26
N PRO A 297 -3.06 18.33 0.96
CA PRO A 297 -1.89 17.86 0.25
C PRO A 297 -0.76 18.89 0.20
N ILE A 298 0.47 18.40 0.29
CA ILE A 298 1.71 19.10 -0.06
C ILE A 298 2.10 18.68 -1.49
N PRO A 299 2.16 19.60 -2.46
CA PRO A 299 2.43 19.24 -3.84
C PRO A 299 3.93 19.07 -4.13
N CYS A 300 4.23 18.36 -5.23
CA CYS A 300 5.51 18.47 -5.90
C CYS A 300 5.84 19.94 -6.24
N SER A 301 7.12 20.27 -6.26
CA SER A 301 7.59 21.62 -6.64
C SER A 301 7.56 21.84 -8.15
N GLU A 302 7.68 20.76 -8.94
CA GLU A 302 7.74 20.82 -10.41
C GLU A 302 6.38 20.56 -11.07
N CYS A 303 5.77 19.39 -10.80
CA CYS A 303 4.50 18.99 -11.40
C CYS A 303 3.28 19.36 -10.54
N SER A 304 2.10 19.38 -11.15
CA SER A 304 0.80 19.46 -10.46
C SER A 304 0.13 18.10 -10.23
N THR A 305 0.72 16.99 -10.69
CA THR A 305 0.16 15.63 -10.52
C THR A 305 0.41 15.08 -9.12
N VAL A 306 1.68 15.11 -8.68
CA VAL A 306 2.13 14.41 -7.47
C VAL A 306 1.92 15.24 -6.21
N ARG A 307 1.40 14.57 -5.19
CA ARG A 307 0.97 15.13 -3.91
C ARG A 307 1.30 14.21 -2.76
N TYR A 308 1.57 14.79 -1.60
CA TYR A 308 2.06 14.11 -0.40
C TYR A 308 1.25 14.52 0.83
N CYS A 309 1.17 13.63 1.82
CA CYS A 309 0.51 13.91 3.09
C CYS A 309 1.38 14.71 4.08
N SER A 310 2.70 14.74 3.87
CA SER A 310 3.66 15.35 4.79
C SER A 310 4.98 15.70 4.08
N GLN A 311 5.76 16.61 4.67
CA GLN A 311 7.06 17.00 4.15
C GLN A 311 8.04 15.82 4.11
N LYS A 312 7.96 14.92 5.10
CA LYS A 312 8.70 13.65 5.12
C LYS A 312 8.37 12.78 3.90
N CYS A 313 7.09 12.65 3.56
CA CYS A 313 6.66 11.91 2.37
C CYS A 313 7.11 12.59 1.07
N LYS A 314 7.07 13.93 1.00
CA LYS A 314 7.58 14.70 -0.15
C LYS A 314 9.07 14.49 -0.37
N GLN A 315 9.88 14.65 0.69
CA GLN A 315 11.34 14.48 0.62
C GLN A 315 11.72 13.04 0.26
N SER A 316 11.15 12.07 0.97
CA SER A 316 11.38 10.64 0.70
C SER A 316 11.00 10.26 -0.73
N GLY A 317 9.82 10.68 -1.19
CA GLY A 317 9.35 10.39 -2.53
C GLY A 317 10.20 11.06 -3.61
N TRP A 318 10.55 12.34 -3.41
CA TRP A 318 11.44 13.07 -4.32
C TRP A 318 12.80 12.38 -4.48
N LEU A 319 13.49 12.13 -3.38
CA LEU A 319 14.85 11.59 -3.38
C LEU A 319 14.91 10.16 -3.92
N ARG A 320 13.95 9.30 -3.55
CA ARG A 320 14.00 7.88 -3.89
C ARG A 320 13.54 7.57 -5.31
N PHE A 321 12.62 8.37 -5.88
CA PHE A 321 12.02 8.02 -7.17
C PHE A 321 11.50 9.20 -7.97
N HIS A 322 10.82 10.17 -7.35
CA HIS A 322 9.95 11.08 -8.10
C HIS A 322 10.78 12.04 -8.95
N GLN A 323 11.95 12.46 -8.49
CA GLN A 323 12.85 13.31 -9.28
C GLN A 323 13.21 12.71 -10.65
N PHE A 324 13.25 11.37 -10.76
CA PHE A 324 13.62 10.67 -12.00
C PHE A 324 12.41 10.45 -12.92
N GLU A 325 11.24 10.18 -12.36
CA GLU A 325 10.03 9.95 -13.15
C GLU A 325 9.19 11.21 -13.38
N CYS A 326 9.41 12.31 -12.65
CA CYS A 326 8.57 13.51 -12.68
C CYS A 326 8.29 14.00 -14.12
N PRO A 327 9.28 14.12 -15.03
CA PRO A 327 9.03 14.57 -16.39
C PRO A 327 8.21 13.58 -17.24
N TYR A 328 8.18 12.29 -16.86
CA TYR A 328 7.61 11.20 -17.68
C TYR A 328 6.46 10.47 -17.00
N LEU A 329 6.06 10.86 -15.78
CA LEU A 329 5.10 10.12 -14.96
C LEU A 329 3.76 9.95 -15.68
N ASP A 330 3.24 11.03 -16.27
CA ASP A 330 1.98 11.00 -17.01
C ASP A 330 2.09 10.06 -18.23
N THR A 331 3.22 10.08 -18.94
CA THR A 331 3.50 9.16 -20.07
C THR A 331 3.56 7.71 -19.59
N ILE A 332 4.26 7.42 -18.50
CA ILE A 332 4.37 6.07 -17.92
C ILE A 332 2.99 5.54 -17.52
N GLN A 333 2.22 6.30 -16.74
CA GLN A 333 0.91 5.89 -16.25
C GLN A 333 -0.15 5.78 -17.37
N GLN A 334 0.02 6.48 -18.49
CA GLN A 334 -0.92 6.45 -19.62
C GLN A 334 -0.48 5.52 -20.76
N SER A 335 0.71 4.93 -20.66
CA SER A 335 1.29 4.14 -21.74
C SER A 335 0.56 2.82 -21.99
N GLY A 336 -0.18 2.28 -21.01
CA GLY A 336 -0.82 0.96 -21.10
C GLY A 336 0.04 -0.19 -20.56
N ILE A 337 1.18 0.10 -19.92
CA ILE A 337 2.02 -0.94 -19.29
C ILE A 337 1.50 -1.43 -17.93
N GLY A 338 0.46 -0.77 -17.41
CA GLY A 338 -0.17 -1.09 -16.11
C GLY A 338 0.71 -0.76 -14.90
N GLY A 339 0.15 -0.97 -13.69
CA GLY A 339 0.85 -0.74 -12.43
C GLY A 339 2.12 -1.58 -12.27
N MET A 340 2.14 -2.81 -12.83
CA MET A 340 3.32 -3.69 -12.80
C MET A 340 4.50 -3.11 -13.59
N GLY A 341 4.25 -2.56 -14.78
CA GLY A 341 5.29 -1.92 -15.58
C GLY A 341 5.89 -0.70 -14.87
N HIS A 342 5.04 0.13 -14.27
CA HIS A 342 5.50 1.26 -13.46
C HIS A 342 6.28 0.82 -12.22
N LEU A 343 5.81 -0.24 -11.55
CA LEU A 343 6.47 -0.80 -10.37
C LEU A 343 7.86 -1.38 -10.71
N ALA A 344 8.04 -2.00 -11.88
CA ALA A 344 9.34 -2.50 -12.33
C ALA A 344 10.38 -1.37 -12.44
N LEU A 345 10.00 -0.23 -13.02
CA LEU A 345 10.86 0.95 -13.03
C LEU A 345 11.11 1.44 -11.60
N ARG A 346 10.07 1.51 -10.76
CA ARG A 346 10.17 1.99 -9.37
C ARG A 346 11.17 1.19 -8.54
N VAL A 347 11.22 -0.13 -8.72
CA VAL A 347 12.17 -1.01 -8.03
C VAL A 347 13.62 -0.61 -8.36
N VAL A 348 13.92 -0.35 -9.63
CA VAL A 348 15.25 0.11 -10.08
C VAL A 348 15.58 1.51 -9.53
N LEU A 349 14.60 2.44 -9.57
CA LEU A 349 14.78 3.79 -9.03
C LEU A 349 15.10 3.77 -7.53
N VAL A 350 14.34 2.98 -6.76
CA VAL A 350 14.50 2.86 -5.31
C VAL A 350 15.83 2.20 -4.94
N ALA A 351 16.28 1.20 -5.70
CA ALA A 351 17.58 0.58 -5.47
C ALA A 351 18.73 1.57 -5.71
N GLY A 352 18.59 2.44 -6.72
CA GLY A 352 19.52 3.54 -7.00
C GLY A 352 20.71 3.15 -7.85
N TYR A 353 21.18 4.10 -8.67
CA TYR A 353 22.22 3.87 -9.68
C TYR A 353 23.54 3.33 -9.11
N GLU A 354 24.11 3.99 -8.10
CA GLU A 354 25.43 3.62 -7.55
C GLU A 354 25.42 2.23 -6.90
N PHE A 355 24.36 1.94 -6.14
CA PHE A 355 24.19 0.62 -5.53
C PHE A 355 24.07 -0.48 -6.60
N LEU A 356 23.23 -0.27 -7.62
CA LEU A 356 23.01 -1.26 -8.67
C LEU A 356 24.26 -1.52 -9.52
N LEU A 357 25.12 -0.52 -9.70
CA LEU A 357 26.39 -0.69 -10.39
C LEU A 357 27.32 -1.65 -9.62
N GLY A 358 27.48 -1.44 -8.31
CA GLY A 358 28.23 -2.37 -7.45
C GLY A 358 27.55 -3.73 -7.29
N PHE A 359 26.22 -3.78 -7.33
CA PHE A 359 25.45 -5.02 -7.25
C PHE A 359 25.74 -5.99 -8.41
N LYS A 360 26.19 -5.49 -9.57
CA LYS A 360 26.53 -6.34 -10.73
C LYS A 360 27.60 -7.38 -10.38
N GLU A 361 28.62 -6.97 -9.63
CA GLU A 361 29.71 -7.84 -9.18
C GLU A 361 29.22 -8.86 -8.15
N LEU A 362 28.34 -8.44 -7.22
CA LEU A 362 27.78 -9.31 -6.20
C LEU A 362 27.01 -10.48 -6.80
N VAL A 363 26.18 -10.23 -7.82
CA VAL A 363 25.42 -11.28 -8.51
C VAL A 363 26.36 -12.27 -9.17
N GLN A 364 27.37 -11.79 -9.90
CA GLN A 364 28.36 -12.66 -10.55
C GLN A 364 29.09 -13.56 -9.54
N HIS A 365 29.46 -13.01 -8.38
CA HIS A 365 30.09 -13.81 -7.33
C HIS A 365 29.16 -14.85 -6.71
N LYS A 366 27.90 -14.47 -6.41
CA LYS A 366 26.96 -15.41 -5.80
C LYS A 366 26.46 -16.49 -6.78
N GLU A 367 26.34 -16.20 -8.07
CA GLU A 367 25.97 -17.20 -9.09
C GLU A 367 27.06 -18.27 -9.29
N VAL A 368 28.33 -17.90 -9.04
CA VAL A 368 29.48 -18.81 -9.10
C VAL A 368 29.70 -19.54 -7.77
N GLY A 369 29.26 -18.96 -6.65
CA GLY A 369 29.38 -19.53 -5.31
C GLY A 369 28.28 -20.55 -5.00
N ASP A 370 28.61 -21.60 -4.25
CA ASP A 370 27.66 -22.60 -3.74
C ASP A 370 26.87 -22.02 -2.53
N CYS A 371 26.17 -20.91 -2.74
CA CYS A 371 25.35 -20.26 -1.72
C CYS A 371 23.99 -20.97 -1.63
N CYS A 372 23.55 -21.31 -0.41
CA CYS A 372 22.23 -21.91 -0.25
C CYS A 372 21.12 -20.91 -0.63
N GLU A 373 20.01 -21.40 -1.19
CA GLU A 373 18.90 -20.56 -1.68
C GLU A 373 18.32 -19.62 -0.59
N LEU A 374 18.36 -20.07 0.68
CA LEU A 374 17.88 -19.30 1.83
C LEU A 374 18.79 -18.13 2.21
N ASP A 375 20.08 -18.20 1.86
CA ASP A 375 21.05 -17.17 2.22
C ASP A 375 21.12 -16.04 1.19
N TRP A 376 20.58 -16.25 -0.01
CA TRP A 376 20.70 -15.26 -1.08
C TRP A 376 20.08 -13.90 -0.70
N GLY A 377 18.96 -13.90 0.02
CA GLY A 377 18.26 -12.70 0.48
C GLY A 377 18.74 -12.13 1.82
N LEU A 378 19.72 -12.75 2.47
CA LEU A 378 20.24 -12.26 3.76
C LEU A 378 21.34 -11.22 3.54
N ASP A 379 21.37 -10.23 4.42
CA ASP A 379 22.49 -9.30 4.52
C ASP A 379 23.69 -9.92 5.25
N GLU A 380 24.77 -9.15 5.41
CA GLU A 380 26.01 -9.59 6.08
C GLU A 380 25.81 -10.01 7.54
N LYS A 381 24.70 -9.60 8.17
CA LYS A 381 24.32 -9.98 9.54
C LYS A 381 23.40 -11.20 9.57
N GLY A 382 23.13 -11.81 8.43
CA GLY A 382 22.17 -12.91 8.31
C GLY A 382 20.72 -12.46 8.42
N GLN A 383 20.40 -11.19 8.15
CA GLN A 383 19.06 -10.63 8.29
C GLN A 383 18.36 -10.48 6.94
N TYR A 384 17.10 -10.89 6.87
CA TYR A 384 16.19 -10.70 5.76
C TYR A 384 15.40 -9.41 5.97
N ARG A 385 15.72 -8.39 5.16
CA ARG A 385 15.20 -7.03 5.34
C ARG A 385 14.39 -6.58 4.14
N SER A 386 13.24 -5.97 4.39
CA SER A 386 12.33 -5.46 3.35
C SER A 386 12.88 -4.29 2.54
N ASP A 387 13.92 -3.62 3.03
CA ASP A 387 14.63 -2.52 2.34
C ASP A 387 15.87 -2.98 1.57
N ASN A 388 16.21 -4.28 1.59
CA ASN A 388 17.37 -4.83 0.87
C ASN A 388 16.95 -5.29 -0.53
N TYR A 389 17.50 -4.68 -1.57
CA TYR A 389 17.23 -5.01 -2.97
C TYR A 389 17.48 -6.49 -3.32
N THR A 390 18.46 -7.13 -2.67
CA THR A 390 18.81 -8.54 -2.94
C THR A 390 17.62 -9.46 -2.70
N THR A 391 16.78 -9.15 -1.71
CA THR A 391 15.56 -9.92 -1.42
C THR A 391 14.57 -9.89 -2.57
N ILE A 392 14.42 -8.71 -3.21
CA ILE A 392 13.55 -8.48 -4.36
C ILE A 392 14.13 -9.06 -5.64
N TYR A 393 15.45 -8.93 -5.83
CA TYR A 393 16.14 -9.53 -6.96
C TYR A 393 15.99 -11.06 -6.96
N ASN A 394 16.01 -11.70 -5.79
CA ASN A 394 15.90 -13.15 -5.64
C ASN A 394 14.48 -13.72 -5.82
N LEU A 395 13.47 -12.89 -6.07
CA LEU A 395 12.11 -13.37 -6.28
C LEU A 395 11.98 -14.08 -7.62
N VAL A 396 11.16 -15.13 -7.64
CA VAL A 396 10.99 -16.01 -8.81
C VAL A 396 10.49 -15.25 -10.03
N THR A 397 11.07 -15.51 -11.20
CA THR A 397 10.71 -14.86 -12.47
C THR A 397 9.85 -15.75 -13.38
N HIS A 398 9.92 -17.07 -13.18
CA HIS A 398 9.42 -18.08 -14.13
C HIS A 398 9.91 -17.84 -15.56
N SER A 399 11.15 -17.36 -15.72
CA SER A 399 11.70 -16.98 -17.02
C SER A 399 11.65 -18.14 -18.03
N GLU A 400 11.92 -19.37 -17.57
CA GLU A 400 11.93 -20.57 -18.42
C GLU A 400 10.53 -21.08 -18.78
N ASP A 401 9.51 -20.75 -17.98
CA ASP A 401 8.12 -21.17 -18.21
C ASP A 401 7.35 -20.19 -19.12
N ARG A 402 7.92 -19.01 -19.41
CA ARG A 402 7.29 -17.95 -20.19
C ARG A 402 7.40 -18.21 -21.69
N ALA A 403 6.34 -17.88 -22.41
CA ALA A 403 6.35 -17.89 -23.86
C ALA A 403 7.28 -16.81 -24.43
N VAL A 404 7.95 -17.12 -25.54
CA VAL A 404 8.91 -16.23 -26.22
C VAL A 404 8.30 -14.86 -26.54
N ASN A 405 7.04 -14.81 -26.95
CA ASN A 405 6.32 -13.57 -27.24
C ASN A 405 6.03 -12.72 -25.99
N ASP A 406 5.78 -13.33 -24.83
CA ASP A 406 5.63 -12.61 -23.55
C ASP A 406 6.95 -11.94 -23.18
N LEU A 407 8.06 -12.69 -23.24
CA LEU A 407 9.41 -12.17 -22.96
C LEU A 407 9.79 -11.04 -23.92
N PHE A 408 9.50 -11.19 -25.21
CA PHE A 408 9.78 -10.15 -26.21
C PHE A 408 9.00 -8.86 -25.93
N ARG A 409 7.69 -8.98 -25.65
CA ARG A 409 6.84 -7.84 -25.28
C ARG A 409 7.31 -7.13 -24.02
N ARG A 410 7.70 -7.89 -22.98
CA ARG A 410 8.28 -7.32 -21.75
C ARG A 410 9.62 -6.64 -22.01
N THR A 411 10.42 -7.16 -22.94
CA THR A 411 11.70 -6.55 -23.31
C THR A 411 11.49 -5.20 -24.01
N ILE A 412 10.53 -5.10 -24.93
CA ILE A 412 10.15 -3.81 -25.55
C ILE A 412 9.63 -2.82 -24.48
N MET A 413 8.85 -3.29 -23.50
CA MET A 413 8.43 -2.46 -22.37
C MET A 413 9.63 -1.98 -21.54
N SER A 414 10.62 -2.83 -21.31
CA SER A 414 11.87 -2.45 -20.64
C SER A 414 12.62 -1.36 -21.42
N VAL A 415 12.69 -1.45 -22.74
CA VAL A 415 13.30 -0.41 -23.59
C VAL A 415 12.61 0.93 -23.38
N PHE A 416 11.28 0.96 -23.43
CA PHE A 416 10.51 2.19 -23.20
C PHE A 416 10.84 2.81 -21.84
N LEU A 417 10.82 2.01 -20.77
CA LEU A 417 11.14 2.46 -19.42
C LEU A 417 12.59 2.94 -19.29
N LEU A 418 13.55 2.26 -19.93
CA LEU A 418 14.94 2.68 -19.95
C LEU A 418 15.13 4.00 -20.70
N LYS A 419 14.40 4.22 -21.80
CA LYS A 419 14.44 5.51 -22.52
C LYS A 419 13.92 6.67 -21.66
N CYS A 420 12.86 6.46 -20.87
CA CYS A 420 12.43 7.44 -19.87
C CYS A 420 13.55 7.73 -18.86
N LEU A 421 14.23 6.67 -18.39
CA LEU A 421 15.30 6.77 -17.40
C LEU A 421 16.55 7.50 -17.94
N GLN A 422 16.93 7.23 -19.19
CA GLN A 422 18.05 7.89 -19.88
C GLN A 422 17.86 9.39 -20.03
N LYS A 423 16.63 9.84 -20.28
CA LYS A 423 16.30 11.27 -20.38
C LYS A 423 15.98 11.90 -19.01
N SER A 424 16.32 11.21 -17.91
CA SER A 424 16.17 11.70 -16.52
C SER A 424 17.53 11.87 -15.84
N PRO A 425 17.62 12.58 -14.70
CA PRO A 425 18.86 12.73 -13.95
C PRO A 425 19.42 11.44 -13.30
N PHE A 426 18.78 10.27 -13.49
CA PHE A 426 19.16 9.03 -12.80
C PHE A 426 20.60 8.59 -13.07
N PHE A 427 21.07 8.76 -14.31
CA PHE A 427 22.45 8.44 -14.70
C PHE A 427 23.45 9.57 -14.39
N GLN A 428 23.06 10.57 -13.60
CA GLN A 428 23.91 11.67 -13.14
C GLN A 428 24.61 12.44 -14.28
N GLU A 429 23.92 12.64 -15.40
CA GLU A 429 24.46 13.33 -16.59
C GLU A 429 25.70 12.69 -17.22
N LYS A 430 26.01 11.43 -16.86
CA LYS A 430 27.10 10.65 -17.47
C LYS A 430 26.65 10.12 -18.83
N ASP A 431 27.56 10.12 -19.80
CA ASP A 431 27.38 9.34 -21.03
C ASP A 431 27.55 7.85 -20.69
N VAL A 432 26.44 7.13 -20.64
CA VAL A 432 26.39 5.73 -20.20
C VAL A 432 26.48 4.84 -21.43
N GLY A 433 27.60 4.11 -21.55
CA GLY A 433 27.82 3.17 -22.64
C GLY A 433 26.82 2.02 -22.70
N LYS A 434 26.69 1.40 -23.89
CA LYS A 434 25.72 0.33 -24.18
C LYS A 434 25.69 -0.80 -23.14
N SER A 435 26.83 -1.24 -22.62
CA SER A 435 26.88 -2.34 -21.64
C SER A 435 26.11 -2.01 -20.35
N ILE A 436 26.26 -0.79 -19.82
CA ILE A 436 25.53 -0.39 -18.62
C ILE A 436 24.03 -0.23 -18.95
N LEU A 437 23.69 0.32 -20.11
CA LEU A 437 22.29 0.40 -20.56
C LEU A 437 21.64 -1.00 -20.66
N CYS A 438 22.35 -1.98 -21.22
CA CYS A 438 21.85 -3.35 -21.31
C CYS A 438 21.67 -3.99 -19.93
N TYR A 439 22.58 -3.71 -19.00
CA TYR A 439 22.46 -4.17 -17.61
C TYR A 439 21.21 -3.59 -16.93
N PHE A 440 21.01 -2.27 -16.95
CA PHE A 440 19.82 -1.64 -16.36
C PHE A 440 18.52 -2.05 -17.07
N GLY A 441 18.55 -2.17 -18.40
CA GLY A 441 17.44 -2.73 -19.18
C GLY A 441 17.13 -4.18 -18.82
N GLY A 442 18.16 -4.99 -18.57
CA GLY A 442 18.03 -6.35 -18.04
C GLY A 442 17.41 -6.39 -16.65
N LEU A 443 17.80 -5.49 -15.74
CA LEU A 443 17.19 -5.38 -14.41
C LEU A 443 15.70 -5.00 -14.47
N ILE A 444 15.34 -4.03 -15.32
CA ILE A 444 13.93 -3.68 -15.54
C ILE A 444 13.17 -4.90 -16.10
N LEU A 445 13.73 -5.61 -17.08
CA LEU A 445 13.13 -6.82 -17.65
C LEU A 445 12.96 -7.93 -16.61
N ARG A 446 13.94 -8.13 -15.73
CA ARG A 446 13.83 -9.08 -14.61
C ARG A 446 12.63 -8.76 -13.74
N HIS A 447 12.45 -7.50 -13.38
CA HIS A 447 11.32 -7.07 -12.55
C HIS A 447 9.98 -7.14 -13.29
N LEU A 448 9.97 -6.92 -14.61
CA LEU A 448 8.79 -7.18 -15.42
C LEU A 448 8.39 -8.67 -15.42
N GLN A 449 9.32 -9.60 -15.15
CA GLN A 449 9.04 -11.03 -15.03
C GLN A 449 8.68 -11.45 -13.60
N ASN A 450 9.33 -10.93 -12.57
CA ASN A 450 9.05 -11.37 -11.20
C ASN A 450 7.79 -10.73 -10.60
N LEU A 451 7.47 -9.46 -10.91
CA LEU A 451 6.36 -8.77 -10.28
C LEU A 451 4.99 -9.43 -10.51
N PRO A 452 4.63 -9.97 -11.69
CA PRO A 452 3.35 -10.66 -11.87
C PRO A 452 3.09 -11.82 -10.90
N CYS A 453 4.16 -12.45 -10.39
CA CYS A 453 4.07 -13.60 -9.49
C CYS A 453 4.28 -13.23 -8.02
N ASN A 454 4.83 -12.05 -7.72
CA ASN A 454 5.30 -11.70 -6.38
C ASN A 454 4.78 -10.36 -5.86
N ALA A 455 4.31 -9.45 -6.73
CA ALA A 455 3.77 -8.18 -6.32
C ALA A 455 2.36 -8.35 -5.74
N HIS A 456 2.04 -7.48 -4.81
CA HIS A 456 0.75 -7.45 -4.13
C HIS A 456 0.01 -6.17 -4.46
N GLU A 457 -1.30 -6.29 -4.64
CA GLU A 457 -2.20 -5.15 -4.63
C GLU A 457 -2.19 -4.51 -3.24
N ILE A 458 -2.29 -3.19 -3.19
CA ILE A 458 -2.66 -2.44 -1.98
C ILE A 458 -4.12 -2.04 -2.15
N SER A 459 -4.94 -2.48 -1.21
CA SER A 459 -6.39 -2.30 -1.27
C SER A 459 -6.90 -1.26 -0.27
N GLU A 460 -8.01 -0.62 -0.61
CA GLU A 460 -8.82 0.24 0.27
C GLU A 460 -10.28 -0.23 0.25
N LEU A 461 -10.93 -0.19 1.42
CA LEU A 461 -12.37 -0.37 1.52
C LEU A 461 -13.09 0.94 1.26
N GLU A 462 -13.88 1.01 0.19
CA GLU A 462 -14.92 2.03 0.03
C GLU A 462 -16.14 1.61 0.85
N LEU A 463 -16.24 2.17 2.05
CA LEU A 463 -17.29 1.87 3.02
C LEU A 463 -18.57 2.61 2.64
N ASP A 464 -19.62 1.83 2.41
CA ASP A 464 -20.99 2.32 2.39
C ASP A 464 -21.45 2.51 3.85
N PRO A 465 -21.71 3.76 4.28
CA PRO A 465 -22.08 4.06 5.66
C PRO A 465 -23.48 3.57 6.03
N ASP A 466 -24.36 3.35 5.04
CA ASP A 466 -25.74 2.91 5.26
C ASP A 466 -25.83 1.38 5.33
N ASN A 467 -24.92 0.67 4.65
CA ASN A 467 -24.85 -0.78 4.69
C ASN A 467 -23.44 -1.32 4.40
N VAL A 468 -22.76 -1.86 5.41
CA VAL A 468 -21.40 -2.42 5.22
C VAL A 468 -21.37 -3.57 4.20
N ALA A 469 -22.47 -4.30 4.01
CA ALA A 469 -22.52 -5.41 3.05
C ALA A 469 -22.46 -4.96 1.57
N THR A 470 -22.75 -3.68 1.28
CA THR A 470 -22.63 -3.10 -0.07
C THR A 470 -21.29 -2.39 -0.29
N SER A 471 -20.41 -2.39 0.71
CA SER A 471 -19.07 -1.83 0.59
C SER A 471 -18.23 -2.61 -0.40
N THR A 472 -17.31 -1.93 -1.08
CA THR A 472 -16.45 -2.58 -2.08
C THR A 472 -14.98 -2.37 -1.77
N THR A 473 -14.16 -3.38 -2.06
CA THR A 473 -12.70 -3.25 -1.96
C THR A 473 -12.16 -2.80 -3.31
N LYS A 474 -11.34 -1.75 -3.29
CA LYS A 474 -10.66 -1.22 -4.48
C LYS A 474 -9.16 -1.42 -4.39
N GLU A 475 -8.55 -1.75 -5.52
CA GLU A 475 -7.11 -1.70 -5.69
C GLU A 475 -6.68 -0.24 -5.87
N ILE A 476 -5.94 0.31 -4.91
CA ILE A 476 -5.44 1.70 -4.97
C ILE A 476 -4.00 1.79 -5.44
N GLY A 477 -3.25 0.69 -5.37
CA GLY A 477 -1.84 0.66 -5.67
C GLY A 477 -1.29 -0.75 -5.84
N ALA A 478 -0.03 -0.83 -6.26
CA ALA A 478 0.72 -2.07 -6.36
C ALA A 478 2.07 -1.91 -5.67
N ALA A 479 2.53 -2.97 -5.01
CA ALA A 479 3.78 -2.93 -4.28
C ALA A 479 4.48 -4.29 -4.19
N ILE A 480 5.78 -4.27 -3.95
CA ILE A 480 6.59 -5.47 -3.75
C ILE A 480 7.12 -5.51 -2.32
N TYR A 481 6.87 -6.64 -1.66
CA TYR A 481 7.08 -6.85 -0.22
C TYR A 481 7.92 -8.11 -0.03
N ALA A 482 9.13 -7.96 0.52
CA ALA A 482 10.12 -9.03 0.53
C ALA A 482 9.65 -10.28 1.31
N MET A 483 9.06 -10.10 2.48
CA MET A 483 8.60 -11.20 3.34
C MET A 483 7.25 -11.74 2.87
N MET A 484 6.32 -10.87 2.50
CA MET A 484 5.00 -11.27 2.00
C MET A 484 5.11 -12.11 0.71
N SER A 485 6.06 -11.81 -0.19
CA SER A 485 6.29 -12.61 -1.41
C SER A 485 6.79 -14.04 -1.14
N LEU A 486 7.19 -14.38 0.09
CA LEU A 486 7.58 -15.75 0.46
C LEU A 486 6.39 -16.64 0.82
N PHE A 487 5.20 -16.08 1.04
CA PHE A 487 4.03 -16.87 1.43
C PHE A 487 3.49 -17.63 0.22
N ASN A 488 3.50 -18.95 0.29
CA ASN A 488 2.91 -19.81 -0.71
C ASN A 488 1.38 -19.86 -0.63
N HIS A 489 0.78 -20.36 -1.71
CA HIS A 489 -0.67 -20.38 -1.89
C HIS A 489 -1.38 -21.55 -1.20
N SER A 490 -2.53 -21.28 -0.59
CA SER A 490 -3.60 -22.24 -0.34
C SER A 490 -4.96 -21.68 -0.77
N CYS A 491 -5.84 -22.55 -1.28
CA CYS A 491 -7.23 -22.19 -1.55
C CYS A 491 -8.05 -21.95 -0.27
N ASP A 492 -7.51 -22.38 0.87
CA ASP A 492 -7.97 -22.12 2.23
C ASP A 492 -6.79 -21.56 3.05
N PRO A 493 -6.55 -20.24 2.98
CA PRO A 493 -5.33 -19.63 3.50
C PRO A 493 -5.27 -19.65 5.04
N ALA A 494 -4.04 -19.60 5.56
CA ALA A 494 -3.76 -19.44 6.98
C ALA A 494 -3.96 -17.99 7.44
N VAL A 495 -3.69 -17.04 6.52
CA VAL A 495 -3.60 -15.62 6.80
C VAL A 495 -4.51 -14.80 5.91
N THR A 496 -4.76 -13.56 6.32
CA THR A 496 -5.28 -12.50 5.47
C THR A 496 -4.37 -11.28 5.56
N ARG A 497 -4.42 -10.45 4.52
CA ARG A 497 -3.69 -9.19 4.41
C ARG A 497 -4.66 -8.02 4.54
N ASN A 498 -4.22 -6.95 5.17
CA ASN A 498 -4.86 -5.63 5.09
C ASN A 498 -3.76 -4.55 5.13
N PHE A 499 -4.11 -3.29 4.89
CA PHE A 499 -3.14 -2.22 4.68
C PHE A 499 -3.38 -1.03 5.59
N LEU A 500 -2.30 -0.37 5.99
CA LEU A 500 -2.28 0.98 6.58
C LEU A 500 -1.35 1.85 5.74
N GLY A 501 -1.93 2.71 4.90
CA GLY A 501 -1.20 3.34 3.81
C GLY A 501 -0.63 2.29 2.86
N ASP A 502 0.69 2.29 2.70
CA ASP A 502 1.45 1.31 1.93
C ASP A 502 1.99 0.16 2.78
N VAL A 503 1.75 0.13 4.10
CA VAL A 503 2.24 -0.94 4.98
C VAL A 503 1.30 -2.15 4.92
N CYS A 504 1.83 -3.32 4.59
CA CYS A 504 1.09 -4.58 4.60
C CYS A 504 1.10 -5.18 6.00
N ILE A 505 -0.09 -5.60 6.47
CA ILE A 505 -0.25 -6.29 7.75
C ILE A 505 -0.85 -7.66 7.47
N VAL A 506 -0.20 -8.71 7.98
CA VAL A 506 -0.62 -10.10 7.81
C VAL A 506 -1.08 -10.66 9.14
N ARG A 507 -2.30 -11.19 9.18
CA ARG A 507 -2.90 -11.79 10.38
C ARG A 507 -3.42 -13.19 10.13
N ALA A 508 -3.26 -14.06 11.13
CA ALA A 508 -3.81 -15.40 11.09
C ALA A 508 -5.35 -15.37 11.14
N ILE A 509 -6.00 -16.08 10.23
CA ILE A 509 -7.47 -16.26 10.17
C ILE A 509 -7.90 -17.71 10.41
N ARG A 510 -6.94 -18.58 10.72
CA ARG A 510 -7.14 -19.95 11.24
C ARG A 510 -5.97 -20.33 12.14
N ASN A 511 -6.14 -21.36 12.96
CA ASN A 511 -5.03 -21.85 13.77
C ASN A 511 -3.99 -22.56 12.88
N VAL A 512 -2.71 -22.41 13.21
CA VAL A 512 -1.61 -23.13 12.54
C VAL A 512 -0.76 -23.82 13.60
N THR A 513 -0.56 -25.11 13.45
CA THR A 513 0.29 -25.90 14.36
C THR A 513 1.75 -25.65 14.06
N LYS A 514 2.59 -25.67 15.10
CA LYS A 514 4.05 -25.64 14.96
C LYS A 514 4.54 -26.63 13.90
N GLY A 515 5.44 -26.16 13.03
CA GLY A 515 6.05 -26.91 11.93
C GLY A 515 5.24 -26.93 10.65
N SER A 516 3.99 -26.44 10.65
CA SER A 516 3.17 -26.35 9.45
C SER A 516 3.48 -25.10 8.64
N GLU A 517 3.25 -25.18 7.33
CA GLU A 517 3.28 -24.04 6.43
C GLU A 517 2.22 -22.99 6.80
N VAL A 518 2.59 -21.71 6.68
CA VAL A 518 1.71 -20.56 6.84
C VAL A 518 1.39 -19.98 5.46
N SER A 519 0.32 -20.44 4.86
CA SER A 519 -0.04 -20.10 3.47
C SER A 519 -0.93 -18.86 3.35
N ASP A 520 -0.79 -18.11 2.27
CA ASP A 520 -1.66 -17.01 1.84
C ASP A 520 -2.57 -17.44 0.66
N ASN A 521 -3.41 -16.54 0.13
CA ASN A 521 -4.24 -16.76 -1.04
C ASN A 521 -3.84 -15.85 -2.22
N TYR A 522 -3.82 -16.44 -3.42
CA TYR A 522 -3.41 -15.78 -4.67
C TYR A 522 -4.64 -15.45 -5.55
N GLY A 523 -5.79 -15.19 -4.92
CA GLY A 523 -7.05 -14.92 -5.60
C GLY A 523 -7.78 -16.17 -6.11
N ALA A 524 -7.59 -17.32 -5.47
CA ALA A 524 -8.21 -18.59 -5.82
C ALA A 524 -8.79 -19.29 -4.57
N LEU A 525 -9.84 -18.71 -3.99
CA LEU A 525 -10.49 -19.21 -2.77
C LEU A 525 -11.42 -20.39 -3.07
N CYS A 526 -11.38 -21.42 -2.23
CA CYS A 526 -12.24 -22.60 -2.41
C CYS A 526 -13.74 -22.30 -2.22
N ALA A 527 -14.06 -21.31 -1.39
CA ALA A 527 -15.43 -20.88 -1.13
C ALA A 527 -16.13 -20.28 -2.36
N ILE A 528 -15.37 -19.77 -3.35
CA ILE A 528 -15.90 -18.98 -4.47
C ILE A 528 -15.86 -19.76 -5.79
N SER A 529 -14.75 -20.45 -6.10
CA SER A 529 -14.54 -21.08 -7.41
C SER A 529 -14.26 -22.57 -7.29
N ALA A 530 -14.59 -23.36 -8.32
CA ALA A 530 -14.40 -24.81 -8.29
C ALA A 530 -12.93 -25.22 -8.45
N THR A 531 -12.56 -26.43 -8.02
CA THR A 531 -11.16 -26.92 -8.07
C THR A 531 -10.49 -26.81 -9.46
N PRO A 532 -11.14 -27.18 -10.59
CA PRO A 532 -10.54 -27.06 -11.91
C PRO A 532 -10.24 -25.60 -12.30
N GLU A 533 -11.16 -24.68 -12.00
CA GLU A 533 -11.01 -23.24 -12.29
C GLU A 533 -9.85 -22.63 -11.49
N ARG A 534 -9.78 -22.95 -10.18
CA ARG A 534 -8.69 -22.49 -9.31
C ARG A 534 -7.33 -22.97 -9.82
N ARG A 535 -7.22 -24.24 -10.20
CA ARG A 535 -5.97 -24.81 -10.74
C ARG A 535 -5.59 -24.22 -12.09
N ALA A 536 -6.56 -23.97 -12.99
CA ALA A 536 -6.31 -23.33 -14.27
C ALA A 536 -5.74 -21.91 -14.08
N LYS A 537 -6.40 -21.09 -13.26
CA LYS A 537 -5.96 -19.73 -12.92
C LYS A 537 -4.54 -19.70 -12.33
N LEU A 538 -4.27 -20.57 -11.36
CA LEU A 538 -2.95 -20.63 -10.70
C LEU A 538 -1.86 -21.12 -11.66
N LYS A 539 -2.17 -22.07 -12.54
CA LYS A 539 -1.22 -22.55 -13.54
C LYS A 539 -0.87 -21.48 -14.57
N GLU A 540 -1.86 -20.70 -15.01
CA GLU A 540 -1.66 -19.64 -16.00
C GLU A 540 -0.80 -18.49 -15.46
N GLN A 541 -1.06 -18.03 -14.23
CA GLN A 541 -0.39 -16.86 -13.65
C GLN A 541 0.89 -17.21 -12.87
N TYR A 542 0.92 -18.36 -12.18
CA TYR A 542 1.97 -18.73 -11.21
C TYR A 542 2.64 -20.07 -11.55
N TYR A 543 2.31 -20.70 -12.68
CA TYR A 543 3.02 -21.86 -13.22
C TYR A 543 3.04 -23.12 -12.32
N PHE A 544 2.11 -23.25 -11.38
CA PHE A 544 1.99 -24.44 -10.52
C PHE A 544 0.57 -24.99 -10.44
N ILE A 545 0.45 -26.25 -10.00
CA ILE A 545 -0.84 -26.91 -9.73
C ILE A 545 -1.03 -27.03 -8.22
N CYS A 546 -2.08 -26.41 -7.69
CA CYS A 546 -2.37 -26.42 -6.26
C CYS A 546 -2.76 -27.81 -5.71
N GLN A 547 -2.11 -28.19 -4.62
CA GLN A 547 -2.29 -29.46 -3.90
C GLN A 547 -2.81 -29.26 -2.46
N CYS A 548 -3.28 -28.07 -2.09
CA CYS A 548 -3.83 -27.82 -0.77
C CYS A 548 -5.03 -28.74 -0.46
N GLN A 549 -5.36 -28.91 0.83
CA GLN A 549 -6.43 -29.79 1.28
C GLN A 549 -7.77 -29.58 0.52
N PRO A 550 -8.28 -28.35 0.32
CA PRO A 550 -9.48 -28.13 -0.49
C PRO A 550 -9.41 -28.69 -1.92
N CYS A 551 -8.24 -28.64 -2.56
CA CYS A 551 -8.03 -29.16 -3.91
C CYS A 551 -7.84 -30.68 -3.94
N ALA A 552 -7.26 -31.26 -2.88
CA ALA A 552 -7.08 -32.70 -2.75
C ALA A 552 -8.38 -33.42 -2.41
N GLU A 553 -9.20 -32.82 -1.54
CA GLU A 553 -10.48 -33.38 -1.07
C GLU A 553 -11.70 -32.87 -1.88
N ASN A 554 -11.46 -32.03 -2.89
CA ASN A 554 -12.50 -31.40 -3.71
C ASN A 554 -13.63 -30.74 -2.88
N TRP A 555 -13.24 -29.84 -1.98
CA TRP A 555 -14.19 -29.12 -1.12
C TRP A 555 -15.25 -28.35 -1.93
N LEU A 556 -16.46 -28.32 -1.39
CA LEU A 556 -17.62 -27.63 -1.94
C LEU A 556 -17.48 -26.10 -1.86
N GLN A 557 -18.15 -25.39 -2.77
CA GLN A 557 -18.29 -23.94 -2.73
C GLN A 557 -19.23 -23.50 -1.60
N TYR A 558 -19.17 -22.21 -1.23
CA TYR A 558 -19.85 -21.67 -0.05
C TYR A 558 -21.37 -21.95 0.00
N ASP A 559 -22.05 -21.83 -1.12
CA ASP A 559 -23.49 -22.06 -1.29
C ASP A 559 -23.90 -23.53 -1.09
N GLN A 560 -22.94 -24.45 -1.22
CA GLN A 560 -23.10 -25.89 -1.05
C GLN A 560 -22.58 -26.40 0.30
N LEU A 561 -22.00 -25.53 1.13
CA LEU A 561 -21.47 -25.94 2.43
C LEU A 561 -22.59 -26.34 3.40
N PRO A 562 -22.35 -27.36 4.25
CA PRO A 562 -23.30 -27.72 5.29
C PRO A 562 -23.46 -26.58 6.30
N ASN A 563 -24.70 -26.34 6.72
CA ASN A 563 -25.07 -25.24 7.62
C ASN A 563 -26.20 -25.56 8.61
N THR A 564 -26.67 -26.81 8.67
CA THR A 564 -27.79 -27.20 9.54
C THR A 564 -27.33 -27.81 10.86
N VAL A 565 -26.51 -28.85 10.82
CA VAL A 565 -25.95 -29.52 12.00
C VAL A 565 -24.44 -29.73 11.80
N PRO A 566 -23.59 -29.12 12.64
CA PRO A 566 -22.14 -29.29 12.51
C PRO A 566 -21.70 -30.68 12.96
N ILE A 567 -20.65 -31.19 12.31
CA ILE A 567 -19.95 -32.39 12.76
C ILE A 567 -18.94 -31.97 13.83
N PHE A 568 -19.09 -32.50 15.05
CA PHE A 568 -18.22 -32.13 16.16
C PHE A 568 -16.91 -32.93 16.18
N LYS A 569 -15.82 -32.26 16.57
CA LYS A 569 -14.50 -32.86 16.83
C LYS A 569 -14.51 -33.63 18.16
N CYS A 570 -13.85 -34.79 18.16
CA CYS A 570 -13.58 -35.58 19.35
C CYS A 570 -12.64 -34.83 20.31
N GLY A 571 -12.99 -34.74 21.60
CA GLY A 571 -12.17 -34.03 22.60
C GLY A 571 -10.82 -34.69 22.89
N SER A 572 -10.61 -35.95 22.50
CA SER A 572 -9.33 -36.67 22.71
C SER A 572 -8.43 -36.71 21.49
N CYS A 573 -8.97 -36.72 20.27
CA CYS A 573 -8.16 -36.93 19.05
C CYS A 573 -8.58 -36.08 17.85
N ALA A 574 -9.49 -35.11 18.05
CA ALA A 574 -10.05 -34.23 17.04
C ALA A 574 -10.79 -34.88 15.85
N ALA A 575 -10.78 -36.21 15.73
CA ALA A 575 -11.53 -36.91 14.68
C ALA A 575 -13.06 -36.68 14.80
N PRO A 576 -13.81 -36.77 13.70
CA PRO A 576 -15.26 -36.62 13.69
C PRO A 576 -15.99 -37.51 14.71
N LEU A 577 -17.04 -36.94 15.32
CA LEU A 577 -18.00 -37.64 16.17
C LEU A 577 -19.26 -37.96 15.36
N LEU A 578 -19.64 -39.24 15.30
CA LEU A 578 -20.91 -39.65 14.69
C LEU A 578 -22.02 -39.58 15.74
N LEU A 579 -23.11 -38.90 15.40
CA LEU A 579 -24.33 -38.85 16.21
C LEU A 579 -24.95 -40.25 16.29
N ASN A 580 -25.26 -40.70 17.51
CA ASN A 580 -26.07 -41.90 17.70
C ASN A 580 -27.55 -41.53 17.53
N ALA A 581 -28.17 -42.05 16.46
CA ALA A 581 -29.55 -41.76 16.06
C ALA A 581 -30.59 -42.01 17.19
N MET A 582 -30.27 -42.86 18.17
CA MET A 582 -31.20 -43.20 19.27
C MET A 582 -31.19 -42.22 20.46
N SER A 583 -30.17 -41.37 20.60
CA SER A 583 -29.97 -40.58 21.84
C SER A 583 -29.89 -39.06 21.63
N GLY A 584 -29.71 -38.59 20.38
CA GLY A 584 -29.62 -37.17 20.03
C GLY A 584 -28.39 -36.40 20.56
N VAL A 585 -27.74 -36.88 21.63
CA VAL A 585 -26.62 -36.21 22.32
C VAL A 585 -25.42 -37.12 22.61
N ALA A 586 -25.58 -38.45 22.61
CA ALA A 586 -24.45 -39.36 22.70
C ALA A 586 -23.84 -39.55 21.31
N SER A 587 -22.51 -39.47 21.25
CA SER A 587 -21.76 -39.59 20.01
C SER A 587 -20.56 -40.50 20.20
N LYS A 588 -20.17 -41.20 19.14
CA LYS A 588 -19.01 -42.09 19.14
C LYS A 588 -17.95 -41.57 18.18
N CYS A 589 -16.70 -41.50 18.64
CA CYS A 589 -15.60 -41.09 17.78
C CYS A 589 -15.24 -42.17 16.77
N ILE A 590 -15.12 -41.79 15.49
CA ILE A 590 -14.77 -42.73 14.41
C ILE A 590 -13.36 -43.31 14.52
N LYS A 591 -12.46 -42.63 15.25
CA LYS A 591 -11.05 -43.02 15.37
C LYS A 591 -10.75 -43.75 16.68
N CYS A 592 -11.07 -43.14 17.82
CA CYS A 592 -10.72 -43.70 19.12
C CYS A 592 -11.85 -44.47 19.80
N ASN A 593 -13.03 -44.57 19.17
CA ASN A 593 -14.22 -45.26 19.67
C ASN A 593 -14.76 -44.78 21.03
N LYS A 594 -14.20 -43.73 21.63
CA LYS A 594 -14.68 -43.15 22.88
C LYS A 594 -16.04 -42.48 22.68
N GLU A 595 -16.97 -42.76 23.59
CA GLU A 595 -18.26 -42.09 23.67
C GLU A 595 -18.12 -40.71 24.31
N GLN A 596 -18.84 -39.72 23.77
CA GLN A 596 -18.85 -38.35 24.26
C GLN A 596 -20.27 -37.78 24.22
N ASN A 597 -20.61 -37.05 25.27
CA ASN A 597 -21.84 -36.26 25.35
C ASN A 597 -21.63 -34.89 24.69
N LEU A 598 -22.50 -34.54 23.75
CA LEU A 598 -22.41 -33.29 22.97
C LEU A 598 -23.12 -32.10 23.63
N THR A 599 -23.93 -32.29 24.68
CA THR A 599 -24.78 -31.24 25.27
C THR A 599 -24.02 -29.96 25.59
N ALA A 600 -22.88 -30.07 26.28
CA ALA A 600 -22.07 -28.91 26.64
C ALA A 600 -21.47 -28.21 25.40
N LYS A 601 -21.02 -28.98 24.38
CA LYS A 601 -20.47 -28.42 23.13
C LYS A 601 -21.55 -27.66 22.36
N VAL A 602 -22.75 -28.24 22.25
CA VAL A 602 -23.90 -27.62 21.58
C VAL A 602 -24.34 -26.35 22.29
N GLN A 603 -24.44 -26.37 23.62
CA GLN A 603 -24.85 -25.18 24.40
C GLN A 603 -23.86 -24.02 24.27
N VAL A 604 -22.55 -24.31 24.34
CA VAL A 604 -21.51 -23.28 24.22
C VAL A 604 -21.46 -22.72 22.80
N LEU A 605 -21.58 -23.58 21.77
CA LEU A 605 -21.63 -23.13 20.37
C LEU A 605 -22.85 -22.23 20.12
N LYS A 606 -24.04 -22.65 20.56
CA LYS A 606 -25.29 -21.86 20.41
C LYS A 606 -25.20 -20.48 21.08
N ARG A 607 -24.59 -20.40 22.27
CA ARG A 607 -24.35 -19.10 22.93
C ARG A 607 -23.38 -18.23 22.12
N SER A 608 -22.36 -18.83 21.53
CA SER A 608 -21.39 -18.10 20.72
C SER A 608 -22.00 -17.60 19.41
N GLU A 609 -22.86 -18.39 18.77
CA GLU A 609 -23.63 -18.00 17.57
C GLU A 609 -24.54 -16.79 17.86
N GLN A 610 -25.18 -16.74 19.02
CA GLN A 610 -25.99 -15.57 19.43
C GLN A 610 -25.15 -14.30 19.55
N LEU A 611 -23.96 -14.40 20.15
CA LEU A 611 -23.03 -13.28 20.26
C LEU A 611 -22.50 -12.86 18.89
N PHE A 612 -22.18 -13.84 18.03
CA PHE A 612 -21.77 -13.61 16.65
C PHE A 612 -22.83 -12.81 15.88
N SER A 613 -24.10 -13.24 15.90
CA SER A 613 -25.20 -12.56 15.24
C SER A 613 -25.41 -11.13 15.74
N SER A 614 -25.31 -10.91 17.06
CA SER A 614 -25.41 -9.55 17.63
C SER A 614 -24.23 -8.66 17.22
N ALA A 615 -23.02 -9.19 17.15
CA ALA A 615 -21.85 -8.46 16.68
C ALA A 615 -21.95 -8.15 15.18
N MET A 616 -22.49 -9.08 14.39
CA MET A 616 -22.74 -8.87 12.96
C MET A 616 -23.74 -7.75 12.71
N GLU A 617 -24.83 -7.67 13.47
CA GLU A 617 -25.80 -6.56 13.36
C GLU A 617 -25.14 -5.20 13.63
N LYS A 618 -24.27 -5.12 14.64
CA LYS A 618 -23.51 -3.89 14.95
C LYS A 618 -22.49 -3.54 13.87
N LEU A 619 -21.79 -4.55 13.33
CA LEU A 619 -20.86 -4.34 12.22
C LEU A 619 -21.59 -3.79 11.00
N LEU A 620 -22.68 -4.44 10.60
CA LEU A 620 -23.41 -4.09 9.37
C LEU A 620 -24.09 -2.72 9.43
N ARG A 621 -24.59 -2.31 10.61
CA ARG A 621 -25.29 -1.02 10.78
C ARG A 621 -24.37 0.16 11.11
N ASN A 622 -23.30 -0.08 11.87
CA ASN A 622 -22.51 1.02 12.45
C ASN A 622 -21.03 0.97 12.06
N ALA A 623 -20.61 -0.01 11.25
CA ALA A 623 -19.20 -0.29 10.98
C ALA A 623 -18.35 -0.41 12.27
N ASP A 624 -18.94 -0.91 13.36
CA ASP A 624 -18.28 -1.02 14.68
C ASP A 624 -17.33 -2.22 14.74
N ALA A 625 -16.29 -2.15 13.90
CA ALA A 625 -15.28 -3.20 13.77
C ALA A 625 -14.50 -3.42 15.07
N LYS A 626 -14.24 -2.35 15.84
CA LYS A 626 -13.46 -2.39 17.08
C LYS A 626 -14.14 -3.28 18.14
N THR A 627 -15.45 -3.14 18.30
CA THR A 627 -16.21 -3.91 19.29
C THR A 627 -16.58 -5.30 18.77
N ALA A 628 -16.80 -5.45 17.46
CA ALA A 628 -17.20 -6.73 16.86
C ALA A 628 -16.04 -7.74 16.73
N LEU A 629 -14.83 -7.27 16.37
CA LEU A 629 -13.69 -8.14 16.08
C LEU A 629 -13.34 -9.13 17.22
N PRO A 630 -13.26 -8.72 18.51
CA PRO A 630 -12.98 -9.67 19.59
C PRO A 630 -14.02 -10.80 19.72
N ILE A 631 -15.29 -10.52 19.38
CA ILE A 631 -16.37 -11.51 19.40
C ILE A 631 -16.17 -12.53 18.27
N PHE A 632 -15.87 -12.06 17.06
CA PHE A 632 -15.59 -12.94 15.92
C PHE A 632 -14.35 -13.81 16.16
N LEU A 633 -13.26 -13.23 16.68
CA LEU A 633 -12.06 -13.98 17.05
C LEU A 633 -12.35 -15.05 18.12
N SER A 634 -13.20 -14.76 19.09
CA SER A 634 -13.63 -15.74 20.10
C SER A 634 -14.46 -16.87 19.48
N HIS A 635 -15.39 -16.51 18.59
CA HIS A 635 -16.28 -17.45 17.92
C HIS A 635 -15.52 -18.42 17.00
N ILE A 636 -14.61 -17.92 16.15
CA ILE A 636 -13.82 -18.79 15.26
C ILE A 636 -12.87 -19.71 16.03
N ARG A 637 -12.29 -19.27 17.15
CA ARG A 637 -11.49 -20.14 18.03
C ARG A 637 -12.33 -21.28 18.61
N LEU A 638 -13.60 -21.02 18.90
CA LEU A 638 -14.54 -22.04 19.34
C LEU A 638 -14.87 -23.02 18.21
N LEU A 639 -15.14 -22.52 17.00
CA LEU A 639 -15.36 -23.36 15.81
C LEU A 639 -14.15 -24.25 15.52
N GLU A 640 -12.93 -23.70 15.55
CA GLU A 640 -11.67 -24.46 15.41
C GLU A 640 -11.57 -25.61 16.40
N LYS A 641 -11.96 -25.36 17.65
CA LYS A 641 -11.90 -26.37 18.71
C LYS A 641 -12.97 -27.44 18.56
N LEU A 642 -14.18 -27.06 18.13
CA LEU A 642 -15.37 -27.90 18.26
C LEU A 642 -15.85 -28.52 16.95
N VAL A 643 -15.62 -27.91 15.80
CA VAL A 643 -16.31 -28.24 14.54
C VAL A 643 -15.31 -28.72 13.48
N VAL A 644 -15.67 -29.79 12.78
CA VAL A 644 -14.93 -30.32 11.63
C VAL A 644 -15.21 -29.45 10.41
N ARG A 645 -14.16 -29.14 9.63
CA ARG A 645 -14.25 -28.38 8.38
C ARG A 645 -14.42 -29.32 7.17
N PRO A 646 -15.03 -28.85 6.07
CA PRO A 646 -15.56 -27.50 5.85
C PRO A 646 -16.94 -27.26 6.49
N TRP A 647 -17.20 -26.04 6.95
CA TRP A 647 -18.45 -25.62 7.61
C TRP A 647 -18.80 -24.18 7.23
N GLN A 648 -20.07 -23.87 6.94
CA GLN A 648 -20.45 -22.56 6.40
C GLN A 648 -20.16 -21.41 7.39
N ASP A 649 -20.50 -21.60 8.67
CA ASP A 649 -20.32 -20.56 9.71
C ASP A 649 -18.86 -20.18 9.94
N TYR A 650 -17.94 -21.12 9.67
CA TYR A 650 -16.51 -20.86 9.72
C TYR A 650 -16.09 -19.82 8.67
N ASN A 651 -16.63 -19.93 7.44
CA ASN A 651 -16.36 -18.98 6.37
C ASN A 651 -17.00 -17.62 6.71
N ASN A 652 -18.23 -17.61 7.21
CA ASN A 652 -18.89 -16.37 7.67
C ASN A 652 -18.04 -15.61 8.69
N CYS A 653 -17.48 -16.34 9.66
CA CYS A 653 -16.66 -15.73 10.69
C CYS A 653 -15.32 -15.21 10.14
N GLN A 654 -14.67 -15.94 9.21
CA GLN A 654 -13.47 -15.46 8.53
C GLN A 654 -13.72 -14.18 7.74
N GLU A 655 -14.80 -14.11 6.96
CA GLU A 655 -15.15 -12.90 6.20
C GLU A 655 -15.50 -11.73 7.13
N ALA A 656 -16.20 -11.97 8.24
CA ALA A 656 -16.47 -10.94 9.25
C ALA A 656 -15.18 -10.35 9.85
N ILE A 657 -14.20 -11.21 10.14
CA ILE A 657 -12.88 -10.80 10.64
C ILE A 657 -12.14 -9.97 9.59
N LYS A 658 -12.12 -10.41 8.33
CA LYS A 658 -11.51 -9.66 7.22
C LYS A 658 -12.16 -8.28 7.06
N GLN A 659 -13.49 -8.21 7.11
CA GLN A 659 -14.23 -6.95 7.02
C GLN A 659 -13.86 -6.00 8.16
N CYS A 660 -13.75 -6.49 9.40
CA CYS A 660 -13.25 -5.70 10.52
C CYS A 660 -11.85 -5.13 10.25
N TYR A 661 -10.92 -5.95 9.75
CA TYR A 661 -9.56 -5.50 9.44
C TYR A 661 -9.51 -4.50 8.29
N SER A 662 -10.39 -4.60 7.29
CA SER A 662 -10.52 -3.64 6.20
C SER A 662 -11.04 -2.29 6.71
N ILE A 663 -12.10 -2.28 7.53
CA ILE A 663 -12.64 -1.05 8.16
C ILE A 663 -11.59 -0.37 9.06
N MET A 664 -10.76 -1.16 9.75
CA MET A 664 -9.68 -0.66 10.61
C MET A 664 -8.38 -0.35 9.85
N GLY A 665 -8.32 -0.61 8.55
CA GLY A 665 -7.17 -0.39 7.67
C GLY A 665 -7.36 0.83 6.79
N ASN A 666 -6.93 0.73 5.52
CA ASN A 666 -7.30 1.67 4.47
C ASN A 666 -8.81 1.59 4.23
N CYS A 667 -9.52 2.63 4.65
CA CYS A 667 -10.97 2.73 4.54
C CYS A 667 -11.36 4.17 4.23
N SER A 668 -12.03 4.37 3.10
CA SER A 668 -12.70 5.63 2.76
C SER A 668 -14.21 5.49 2.97
N ARG A 669 -14.90 6.61 3.22
CA ARG A 669 -16.36 6.65 3.32
C ARG A 669 -16.90 7.29 2.05
N VAL A 670 -17.88 6.63 1.41
CA VAL A 670 -18.53 7.10 0.18
C VAL A 670 -19.63 8.11 0.49
#